data_AF-A0A919U8S6-F1
#
_entry.id   AF-A0A919U8S6-F1
#
_cell.length_a   1.000
_cell.length_b   1.000
_cell.length_c   1.000
_cell.angle_alpha   90.00
_cell.angle_beta   90.00
_cell.angle_gamma   90.00
#
_symmetry.space_group_name_H-M   'P 1'
#
loop_
_entity.id
_entity.type
_entity.pdbx_description
1 polymer ?
#
loop_
_entity_poly.entity_id
_entity_poly.type
_entity_poly.pdbx_seq_one_letter_code
_entity_poly.pdbx_strand_id
1 'polypeptide(L)'
;MSRRRIASVAVLLVCSGLILSGPSYSAPSDEPEPEFTATKTMTRSHVEADGTESPAVTKTVTATVSQVTGLRSNQQIRVSWTGAQPTRATSSAPNSVQAPLQEYPVVVMQCRGVDTPAHPLDPSTCWTQGVGERRYTDPTVKFPPWRLDRYETAANRRGTVGLPPSPPASCDLASEVSPPARYVPFVGPPPQNITYYPLNRRENDSCGPVLATDMVNVEDKDSTPTNTTYAASNAKGDGSIKFVVTTDEQNQSLGCSTTVLCTLVVLPIMGVSCDLAAAALPAEDRPTGVDLKDGGSKCKANGRKGVGEIYDNNDPDQIDVAVTARFWWSASNWRNRITVPLTFVPSGNLCVLTDNDIPLDMFGSELMVQATDQWATAFCTDPTRFKFRHVRLGEPQAKAALVASGARAALVSSPPPEPYPIRTVSAPIAVTGFAISYTMDDATGNEYKDLKLNARLLAKLLSESYPTKGDLKAAYGKADKNDPYLAMADNPLAVTLDPEFKALNPTIGDGYATILSSSTLLALSVNSDVMYALSAYLNADPEARAFLNGAKDPWGMVVNPGYKGIQLPLPAWPLLDSFVSPNFTPYTGCSNTEYTDTLAQIPYPPLVASPVASLANVAQRVQYALANAHVNCSLLLDEKSTPVGVNMSAIGRQEFRGRFMLGVTSLADAEFLQLNTAALQSHSTASTTAQFTGRDGRTFVAPTGDSMAAAMRFVKQDTTANTWVMQYDKLVSADGASAYPGTLPVFATIPTENIGADGAKLAQFLKFAVGPGQTPGLGSGLLPPGYLPLTAANGLGDFAAFTLRAADAVAAQAGTIPLVQGGNDVKPPPPTTGGGTGNTGTGTATVPATGTRPSGAVPSASASAAPQAAQRTAGFTAGLSSALAAWALPVAVIITLATFLIGSVTRAVTFVVTWWKAT
;
A
#
# COMPACT_ATOMS: atom_id res chain seq x y z
N MET A 1 40.69 13.19 -74.40
CA MET A 1 39.24 13.49 -74.45
C MET A 1 38.53 12.61 -73.42
N SER A 2 37.54 13.18 -72.71
CA SER A 2 36.92 12.71 -71.46
C SER A 2 36.20 11.34 -71.56
N ARG A 3 35.99 10.53 -70.50
CA ARG A 3 35.27 10.83 -69.23
C ARG A 3 35.61 9.79 -68.14
N ARG A 4 35.67 10.25 -66.88
CA ARG A 4 35.98 9.53 -65.63
C ARG A 4 34.74 9.06 -64.86
N ARG A 5 34.92 8.05 -63.98
CA ARG A 5 34.49 7.95 -62.56
C ARG A 5 35.01 6.59 -62.01
N ILE A 6 36.23 6.50 -61.44
CA ILE A 6 36.65 6.71 -60.01
C ILE A 6 36.01 5.62 -59.12
N ALA A 7 36.61 4.45 -58.78
CA ALA A 7 37.90 4.09 -58.14
C ALA A 7 38.07 4.68 -56.72
N SER A 8 38.54 4.03 -55.66
CA SER A 8 38.84 2.64 -55.30
C SER A 8 39.06 2.61 -53.78
N VAL A 9 38.76 1.49 -53.14
CA VAL A 9 39.52 0.76 -52.10
C VAL A 9 40.74 1.48 -51.46
N ALA A 10 40.82 1.54 -50.13
CA ALA A 10 41.80 0.76 -49.33
C ALA A 10 41.92 1.19 -47.85
N VAL A 11 42.11 0.16 -47.02
CA VAL A 11 42.38 0.05 -45.59
C VAL A 11 43.53 0.93 -45.07
N LEU A 12 43.40 1.41 -43.82
CA LEU A 12 44.52 1.59 -42.88
C LEU A 12 44.03 1.60 -41.43
N LEU A 13 44.81 0.95 -40.57
CA LEU A 13 44.62 0.80 -39.12
C LEU A 13 45.82 1.48 -38.43
N VAL A 14 45.58 2.06 -37.25
CA VAL A 14 46.48 2.24 -36.08
C VAL A 14 46.62 3.69 -35.55
N CYS A 15 46.16 3.82 -34.29
CA CYS A 15 46.58 4.68 -33.15
C CYS A 15 46.07 6.13 -32.94
N SER A 16 45.19 6.20 -31.91
CA SER A 16 45.39 6.96 -30.65
C SER A 16 45.22 8.47 -30.65
N GLY A 17 44.00 8.90 -30.30
CA GLY A 17 43.75 10.16 -29.59
C GLY A 17 42.80 9.89 -28.42
N LEU A 18 43.33 9.87 -27.19
CA LEU A 18 42.51 9.91 -25.98
C LEU A 18 41.79 11.27 -25.93
N ILE A 19 40.47 11.24 -26.08
CA ILE A 19 39.59 12.31 -25.58
C ILE A 19 38.78 11.67 -24.46
N LEU A 20 39.14 12.00 -23.22
CA LEU A 20 38.33 11.72 -22.03
C LEU A 20 37.08 12.61 -22.10
N SER A 21 36.05 12.14 -22.79
CA SER A 21 34.70 12.66 -22.65
C SER A 21 34.15 12.18 -21.30
N GLY A 22 34.13 13.09 -20.31
CA GLY A 22 33.40 12.89 -19.07
C GLY A 22 31.91 12.63 -19.35
N PRO A 23 31.21 11.89 -18.48
CA PRO A 23 29.84 11.52 -18.74
C PRO A 23 28.97 12.78 -18.68
N SER A 24 28.47 13.18 -19.85
CA SER A 24 27.41 14.17 -19.96
C SER A 24 26.10 13.43 -19.70
N TYR A 25 25.71 13.32 -18.42
CA TYR A 25 24.42 12.75 -18.05
C TYR A 25 23.30 13.72 -18.47
N SER A 26 22.49 13.28 -19.43
CA SER A 26 21.22 13.92 -19.79
C SER A 26 20.14 13.55 -18.76
N ALA A 27 19.05 14.32 -18.76
CA ALA A 27 17.91 14.31 -17.84
C ALA A 27 17.39 12.91 -17.39
N PRO A 28 16.75 12.81 -16.20
CA PRO A 28 16.43 11.53 -15.57
C PRO A 28 15.23 10.86 -16.25
N SER A 29 15.47 9.73 -16.92
CA SER A 29 14.43 8.74 -17.24
C SER A 29 14.96 7.31 -17.39
N ASP A 30 16.14 6.96 -16.89
CA ASP A 30 16.58 5.56 -16.89
C ASP A 30 15.94 4.83 -15.71
N GLU A 31 14.78 4.21 -15.96
CA GLU A 31 14.26 3.14 -15.11
C GLU A 31 15.37 2.06 -15.00
N PRO A 32 15.66 1.53 -13.80
CA PRO A 32 16.71 0.53 -13.63
C PRO A 32 16.47 -0.69 -14.53
N GLU A 33 17.56 -1.26 -15.04
CA GLU A 33 17.54 -2.45 -15.89
C GLU A 33 16.80 -3.60 -15.18
N PRO A 34 15.91 -4.34 -15.87
CA PRO A 34 15.16 -5.42 -15.23
C PRO A 34 16.09 -6.55 -14.77
N GLU A 35 15.92 -7.02 -13.53
CA GLU A 35 16.68 -8.15 -12.99
C GLU A 35 16.37 -9.48 -13.74
N PHE A 36 15.20 -9.57 -14.38
CA PHE A 36 14.81 -10.75 -15.16
C PHE A 36 14.18 -10.37 -16.49
N THR A 37 14.54 -11.10 -17.56
CA THR A 37 13.92 -11.02 -18.89
C THR A 37 13.77 -12.42 -19.47
N ALA A 38 12.60 -12.73 -20.04
CA ALA A 38 12.39 -13.97 -20.78
C ALA A 38 11.45 -13.76 -21.97
N THR A 39 11.71 -14.50 -23.04
CA THR A 39 10.91 -14.47 -24.28
C THR A 39 10.34 -15.85 -24.58
N LYS A 40 9.08 -15.88 -25.01
CA LYS A 40 8.39 -17.12 -25.39
C LYS A 40 7.51 -16.91 -26.61
N THR A 41 7.60 -17.83 -27.57
CA THR A 41 6.69 -17.90 -28.71
C THR A 41 5.49 -18.77 -28.35
N MET A 42 4.30 -18.24 -28.61
CA MET A 42 3.01 -18.81 -28.23
C MET A 42 2.15 -18.93 -29.47
N THR A 43 1.39 -20.01 -29.57
CA THR A 43 0.59 -20.31 -30.76
C THR A 43 -0.81 -20.74 -30.36
N ARG A 44 -1.83 -20.24 -31.07
CA ARG A 44 -3.20 -20.77 -31.00
C ARG A 44 -3.58 -21.31 -32.37
N SER A 45 -4.04 -22.56 -32.41
CA SER A 45 -4.49 -23.24 -33.63
C SER A 45 -5.72 -24.10 -33.32
N HIS A 46 -6.45 -24.47 -34.38
CA HIS A 46 -7.63 -25.32 -34.27
C HIS A 46 -7.48 -26.52 -35.19
N VAL A 47 -7.97 -27.68 -34.76
CA VAL A 47 -8.22 -28.85 -35.60
C VAL A 47 -9.72 -28.86 -35.89
N GLU A 48 -10.07 -28.83 -37.16
CA GLU A 48 -11.44 -28.86 -37.65
C GLU A 48 -12.04 -30.27 -37.55
N ALA A 49 -13.36 -30.38 -37.72
CA ALA A 49 -14.08 -31.64 -37.57
C ALA A 49 -13.63 -32.72 -38.57
N ASP A 50 -13.09 -32.31 -39.72
CA ASP A 50 -12.51 -33.19 -40.75
C ASP A 50 -11.03 -33.54 -40.50
N GLY A 51 -10.44 -33.05 -39.40
CA GLY A 51 -9.04 -33.25 -39.03
C GLY A 51 -8.06 -32.27 -39.65
N THR A 52 -8.51 -31.31 -40.46
CA THR A 52 -7.64 -30.26 -41.02
C THR A 52 -7.25 -29.23 -39.97
N GLU A 53 -6.09 -28.58 -40.13
CA GLU A 53 -5.65 -27.52 -39.21
C GLU A 53 -5.98 -26.13 -39.74
N SER A 54 -6.54 -25.29 -38.88
CA SER A 54 -6.72 -23.86 -39.17
C SER A 54 -5.38 -23.13 -39.14
N PRO A 55 -5.26 -21.98 -39.84
CA PRO A 55 -4.09 -21.10 -39.70
C PRO A 55 -3.83 -20.75 -38.23
N ALA A 56 -2.58 -20.89 -37.81
CA ALA A 56 -2.18 -20.67 -36.44
C ALA A 56 -1.87 -19.19 -36.18
N VAL A 57 -2.41 -18.63 -35.10
CA VAL A 57 -2.06 -17.29 -34.63
C VAL A 57 -0.85 -17.42 -33.70
N THR A 58 0.26 -16.80 -34.07
CA THR A 58 1.52 -16.85 -33.31
C THR A 58 1.90 -15.48 -32.77
N LYS A 59 2.36 -15.43 -31.51
CA LYS A 59 2.86 -14.24 -30.83
C LYS A 59 4.19 -14.58 -30.15
N THR A 60 5.14 -13.65 -30.20
CA THR A 60 6.38 -13.75 -29.42
C THR A 60 6.30 -12.71 -28.33
N VAL A 61 6.16 -13.18 -27.09
CA VAL A 61 6.01 -12.32 -25.92
C VAL A 61 7.32 -12.28 -25.17
N THR A 62 7.80 -11.08 -24.87
CA THR A 62 8.93 -10.87 -23.96
C THR A 62 8.39 -10.25 -22.69
N ALA A 63 8.67 -10.86 -21.53
CA ALA A 63 8.33 -10.34 -20.22
C ALA A 63 9.58 -9.95 -19.44
N THR A 64 9.51 -8.85 -18.71
CA THR A 64 10.58 -8.34 -17.84
C THR A 64 10.05 -8.09 -16.44
N VAL A 65 10.91 -8.30 -15.43
CA VAL A 65 10.59 -8.07 -14.02
C VAL A 65 11.72 -7.26 -13.40
N SER A 66 11.34 -6.14 -12.77
CA SER A 66 12.29 -5.19 -12.15
C SER A 66 13.14 -5.81 -11.04
N GLN A 67 12.56 -6.68 -10.21
CA GLN A 67 13.25 -7.33 -9.10
C GLN A 67 12.68 -8.74 -8.84
N VAL A 68 13.57 -9.70 -8.60
CA VAL A 68 13.25 -11.11 -8.32
C VAL A 68 13.99 -11.67 -7.10
N THR A 69 14.99 -10.96 -6.58
CA THR A 69 15.73 -11.37 -5.38
C THR A 69 15.50 -10.49 -4.16
N GLY A 70 15.68 -11.09 -2.98
CA GLY A 70 15.60 -10.37 -1.71
C GLY A 70 14.23 -9.73 -1.44
N LEU A 71 13.16 -10.33 -1.97
CA LEU A 71 11.82 -9.77 -1.90
C LEU A 71 11.26 -9.84 -0.47
N ARG A 72 10.52 -8.80 -0.10
CA ARG A 72 9.78 -8.71 1.16
C ARG A 72 8.28 -8.71 0.87
N SER A 73 7.50 -9.00 1.91
CA SER A 73 6.05 -8.99 1.75
C SER A 73 5.50 -7.59 1.59
N ASN A 74 4.43 -7.46 0.81
CA ASN A 74 3.84 -6.20 0.33
C ASN A 74 4.76 -5.35 -0.57
N GLN A 75 5.95 -5.83 -0.90
CA GLN A 75 6.83 -5.15 -1.85
C GLN A 75 6.20 -5.13 -3.23
N GLN A 76 6.32 -4.01 -3.92
CA GLN A 76 5.80 -3.88 -5.28
C GLN A 76 6.93 -4.04 -6.30
N ILE A 77 6.71 -4.88 -7.30
CA ILE A 77 7.63 -5.09 -8.42
C ILE A 77 6.95 -4.68 -9.72
N ARG A 78 7.68 -4.03 -10.63
CA ARG A 78 7.22 -3.78 -11.99
C ARG A 78 7.36 -5.06 -12.82
N VAL A 79 6.27 -5.45 -13.47
CA VAL A 79 6.21 -6.51 -14.48
C VAL A 79 5.76 -5.87 -15.78
N SER A 80 6.54 -6.03 -16.85
CA SER A 80 6.20 -5.51 -18.18
C SER A 80 6.33 -6.56 -19.25
N TRP A 81 5.63 -6.37 -20.36
CA TRP A 81 5.71 -7.27 -21.51
C TRP A 81 5.52 -6.53 -22.82
N THR A 82 6.00 -7.15 -23.90
CA THR A 82 5.80 -6.74 -25.28
C THR A 82 5.36 -7.92 -26.14
N GLY A 83 4.63 -7.64 -27.22
CA GLY A 83 4.25 -8.65 -28.22
C GLY A 83 3.09 -9.59 -27.83
N ALA A 84 2.38 -9.30 -26.75
CA ALA A 84 1.16 -10.03 -26.36
C ALA A 84 0.01 -9.77 -27.36
N GLN A 85 -1.11 -10.47 -27.17
CA GLN A 85 -2.36 -10.09 -27.84
C GLN A 85 -2.88 -8.77 -27.24
N PRO A 86 -3.32 -7.81 -28.06
CA PRO A 86 -4.01 -6.62 -27.56
C PRO A 86 -5.25 -7.01 -26.77
N THR A 87 -5.39 -6.48 -25.55
CA THR A 87 -6.51 -6.84 -24.68
C THR A 87 -7.78 -6.12 -25.13
N ARG A 88 -8.87 -6.88 -25.12
CA ARG A 88 -10.22 -6.44 -25.47
C ARG A 88 -11.14 -6.67 -24.28
N ALA A 89 -12.34 -6.07 -24.30
CA ALA A 89 -13.30 -6.20 -23.21
C ALA A 89 -12.61 -5.98 -21.84
N THR A 90 -11.94 -4.84 -21.66
CA THR A 90 -11.12 -4.57 -20.48
C THR A 90 -11.97 -4.31 -19.24
N SER A 91 -11.44 -4.66 -18.07
CA SER A 91 -12.02 -4.34 -16.77
C SER A 91 -11.41 -3.05 -16.23
N SER A 92 -12.20 -2.24 -15.55
CA SER A 92 -11.74 -1.08 -14.75
C SER A 92 -11.12 -1.50 -13.42
N ALA A 93 -10.90 -2.78 -13.14
CA ALA A 93 -10.24 -3.21 -11.91
C ALA A 93 -9.50 -4.52 -12.17
N PRO A 94 -8.19 -4.50 -12.48
CA PRO A 94 -7.45 -5.67 -12.93
C PRO A 94 -7.26 -6.74 -11.83
N ASN A 95 -7.57 -6.41 -10.58
CA ASN A 95 -7.55 -7.30 -9.42
C ASN A 95 -8.96 -7.58 -8.87
N SER A 96 -10.01 -7.38 -9.66
CA SER A 96 -11.39 -7.72 -9.27
C SER A 96 -11.76 -9.14 -9.68
N VAL A 97 -12.78 -9.70 -9.02
CA VAL A 97 -13.33 -11.03 -9.39
C VAL A 97 -13.87 -11.11 -10.81
N GLN A 98 -14.17 -9.96 -11.44
CA GLN A 98 -14.67 -9.88 -12.82
C GLN A 98 -13.53 -9.73 -13.84
N ALA A 99 -12.35 -9.25 -13.42
CA ALA A 99 -11.18 -9.08 -14.28
C ALA A 99 -10.74 -10.33 -15.08
N PRO A 100 -10.99 -11.59 -14.65
CA PRO A 100 -10.74 -12.77 -15.46
C PRO A 100 -11.58 -12.86 -16.75
N LEU A 101 -12.67 -12.11 -16.86
CA LEU A 101 -13.54 -12.06 -18.04
C LEU A 101 -12.97 -11.20 -19.18
N GLN A 102 -11.90 -10.46 -18.94
CA GLN A 102 -11.21 -9.73 -19.99
C GLN A 102 -10.76 -10.67 -21.10
N GLU A 103 -10.78 -10.21 -22.35
CA GLU A 103 -10.34 -10.97 -23.51
C GLU A 103 -8.85 -10.68 -23.79
N TYR A 104 -8.05 -11.74 -23.86
CA TYR A 104 -6.59 -11.68 -24.01
C TYR A 104 -5.83 -10.82 -22.98
N PRO A 105 -6.14 -10.89 -21.68
CA PRO A 105 -5.30 -10.22 -20.68
C PRO A 105 -3.97 -10.97 -20.52
N VAL A 106 -2.99 -10.31 -19.91
CA VAL A 106 -1.83 -10.98 -19.32
C VAL A 106 -2.11 -11.20 -17.85
N VAL A 107 -2.16 -12.47 -17.44
CA VAL A 107 -2.35 -12.84 -16.04
C VAL A 107 -0.99 -12.85 -15.34
N VAL A 108 -0.89 -12.16 -14.22
CA VAL A 108 0.30 -12.14 -13.36
C VAL A 108 -0.09 -12.67 -11.99
N MET A 109 0.57 -13.73 -11.52
CA MET A 109 0.22 -14.40 -10.26
C MET A 109 1.43 -15.06 -9.60
N GLN A 110 1.40 -15.26 -8.28
CA GLN A 110 2.39 -16.08 -7.59
C GLN A 110 1.92 -17.53 -7.47
N CYS A 111 2.83 -18.46 -7.69
CA CYS A 111 2.61 -19.89 -7.48
C CYS A 111 3.70 -20.46 -6.58
N ARG A 112 3.33 -21.46 -5.77
CA ARG A 112 4.28 -22.21 -4.96
C ARG A 112 5.04 -23.22 -5.81
N GLY A 113 6.36 -23.28 -5.64
CA GLY A 113 7.26 -24.18 -6.35
C GLY A 113 8.12 -23.48 -7.39
N VAL A 114 8.93 -24.28 -8.08
CA VAL A 114 9.78 -23.88 -9.21
C VAL A 114 9.29 -24.60 -10.46
N ASP A 115 9.33 -23.93 -11.61
CA ASP A 115 8.95 -24.56 -12.88
C ASP A 115 10.16 -25.15 -13.58
N THR A 116 10.34 -26.47 -13.44
CA THR A 116 11.43 -27.22 -14.08
C THR A 116 10.87 -28.44 -14.81
N PRO A 117 11.56 -29.01 -15.81
CA PRO A 117 11.09 -30.25 -16.45
C PRO A 117 10.87 -31.42 -15.48
N ALA A 118 11.62 -31.48 -14.38
CA ALA A 118 11.47 -32.52 -13.34
C ALA A 118 10.34 -32.21 -12.33
N HIS A 119 10.07 -30.93 -12.11
CA HIS A 119 9.02 -30.44 -11.22
C HIS A 119 8.23 -29.36 -11.96
N PRO A 120 7.35 -29.73 -12.91
CA PRO A 120 6.58 -28.75 -13.65
C PRO A 120 5.60 -28.06 -12.70
N LEU A 121 5.45 -26.75 -12.84
CA LEU A 121 4.53 -25.98 -12.03
C LEU A 121 3.08 -26.36 -12.34
N ASP A 122 2.31 -26.65 -11.30
CA ASP A 122 0.91 -27.10 -11.40
C ASP A 122 -0.06 -25.96 -11.07
N PRO A 123 -1.15 -25.76 -11.85
CA PRO A 123 -2.15 -24.73 -11.56
C PRO A 123 -2.72 -24.76 -10.14
N SER A 124 -2.76 -25.92 -9.48
CA SER A 124 -3.26 -26.06 -8.11
C SER A 124 -2.37 -25.40 -7.05
N THR A 125 -1.15 -25.01 -7.41
CA THR A 125 -0.21 -24.29 -6.53
C THR A 125 -0.22 -22.78 -6.74
N CYS A 126 -0.97 -22.30 -7.73
CA CYS A 126 -1.04 -20.90 -8.10
C CYS A 126 -2.14 -20.18 -7.36
N TRP A 127 -1.85 -18.98 -6.86
CA TRP A 127 -2.83 -18.13 -6.19
C TRP A 127 -3.80 -17.49 -7.19
N THR A 128 -5.08 -17.41 -6.82
CA THR A 128 -6.16 -16.68 -7.52
C THR A 128 -7.15 -16.14 -6.49
N GLN A 129 -8.02 -15.24 -6.92
CA GLN A 129 -8.77 -14.37 -6.01
C GLN A 129 -10.07 -15.01 -5.49
N GLY A 130 -10.80 -15.76 -6.31
CA GLY A 130 -12.10 -16.31 -5.95
C GLY A 130 -12.45 -17.59 -6.69
N VAL A 131 -13.67 -18.08 -6.40
CA VAL A 131 -14.19 -19.36 -6.92
C VAL A 131 -14.28 -19.36 -8.46
N GLY A 132 -14.75 -18.25 -9.05
CA GLY A 132 -14.99 -18.14 -10.48
C GLY A 132 -13.75 -18.26 -11.38
N GLU A 133 -12.55 -18.01 -10.83
CA GLU A 133 -11.27 -18.19 -11.54
C GLU A 133 -10.82 -19.65 -11.59
N ARG A 134 -11.34 -20.47 -10.69
CA ARG A 134 -10.95 -21.88 -10.51
C ARG A 134 -12.09 -22.84 -10.84
N ARG A 135 -13.24 -22.32 -11.25
CA ARG A 135 -14.40 -23.12 -11.59
C ARG A 135 -15.07 -22.60 -12.84
N TYR A 136 -15.50 -23.52 -13.70
CA TYR A 136 -16.35 -23.21 -14.83
C TYR A 136 -17.45 -24.25 -15.02
N THR A 137 -18.68 -23.77 -15.17
CA THR A 137 -19.89 -24.52 -15.53
C THR A 137 -20.66 -23.72 -16.59
N ASP A 138 -21.21 -24.38 -17.60
CA ASP A 138 -22.11 -23.76 -18.57
C ASP A 138 -23.24 -24.75 -18.90
N PRO A 139 -24.49 -24.50 -18.45
CA PRO A 139 -25.62 -25.40 -18.73
C PRO A 139 -26.13 -25.30 -20.16
N THR A 140 -25.67 -24.32 -20.94
CA THR A 140 -26.15 -24.08 -22.31
C THR A 140 -25.38 -24.88 -23.35
N VAL A 141 -24.18 -25.39 -23.03
CA VAL A 141 -23.34 -26.15 -23.97
C VAL A 141 -22.77 -27.40 -23.34
N LYS A 142 -22.87 -28.53 -24.05
CA LYS A 142 -22.29 -29.81 -23.62
C LYS A 142 -20.77 -29.86 -23.78
N PHE A 143 -20.23 -29.11 -24.74
CA PHE A 143 -18.79 -29.04 -25.04
C PHE A 143 -18.28 -27.60 -24.99
N PRO A 144 -18.15 -27.02 -23.77
CA PRO A 144 -17.49 -25.73 -23.60
C PRO A 144 -16.02 -25.79 -24.05
N PRO A 145 -15.36 -24.63 -24.30
CA PRO A 145 -14.03 -24.59 -24.90
C PRO A 145 -13.00 -25.49 -24.22
N TRP A 146 -12.97 -25.57 -22.89
CA TRP A 146 -12.02 -26.43 -22.16
C TRP A 146 -12.17 -27.93 -22.45
N ARG A 147 -13.38 -28.43 -22.76
CA ARG A 147 -13.60 -29.83 -23.20
C ARG A 147 -13.12 -30.08 -24.62
N LEU A 148 -12.90 -29.01 -25.38
CA LEU A 148 -12.39 -29.03 -26.75
C LEU A 148 -10.90 -28.64 -26.81
N ASP A 149 -10.21 -28.52 -25.67
CA ASP A 149 -8.80 -28.12 -25.65
C ASP A 149 -7.92 -29.22 -26.27
N ARG A 150 -7.24 -28.86 -27.37
CA ARG A 150 -6.33 -29.71 -28.14
C ARG A 150 -5.17 -30.26 -27.30
N TYR A 151 -4.69 -29.49 -26.34
CA TYR A 151 -3.49 -29.84 -25.56
C TYR A 151 -3.82 -30.53 -24.24
N GLU A 152 -5.11 -30.70 -23.95
CA GLU A 152 -5.55 -31.32 -22.71
C GLU A 152 -5.68 -32.84 -22.85
N THR A 153 -5.42 -33.54 -21.75
CA THR A 153 -5.56 -34.99 -21.66
C THR A 153 -7.04 -35.41 -21.74
N ALA A 154 -7.30 -36.62 -22.22
CA ALA A 154 -8.67 -37.15 -22.28
C ALA A 154 -9.36 -37.18 -20.91
N ALA A 155 -8.63 -37.49 -19.83
CA ALA A 155 -9.15 -37.48 -18.46
C ALA A 155 -9.66 -36.10 -18.03
N ASN A 156 -9.02 -35.03 -18.50
CA ASN A 156 -9.35 -33.65 -18.19
C ASN A 156 -10.37 -33.01 -19.13
N ARG A 157 -10.81 -33.72 -20.19
CA ARG A 157 -11.87 -33.30 -21.12
C ARG A 157 -13.22 -33.99 -20.88
N ARG A 158 -13.34 -34.79 -19.80
CA ARG A 158 -14.61 -35.43 -19.38
C ARG A 158 -15.68 -34.40 -19.01
N GLY A 159 -16.94 -34.82 -18.95
CA GLY A 159 -18.07 -33.94 -18.58
C GLY A 159 -17.88 -33.23 -17.23
N THR A 160 -17.33 -33.93 -16.22
CA THR A 160 -17.03 -33.35 -14.90
C THR A 160 -15.60 -33.69 -14.51
N VAL A 161 -14.81 -32.69 -14.11
CA VAL A 161 -13.41 -32.90 -13.68
C VAL A 161 -13.05 -32.06 -12.46
N GLY A 162 -12.28 -32.64 -11.53
CA GLY A 162 -11.74 -31.95 -10.35
C GLY A 162 -12.70 -31.86 -9.16
N LEU A 163 -13.84 -32.54 -9.22
CA LEU A 163 -14.75 -32.68 -8.10
C LEU A 163 -14.12 -33.57 -7.01
N PRO A 164 -14.23 -33.23 -5.70
CA PRO A 164 -13.71 -34.09 -4.64
C PRO A 164 -14.45 -35.44 -4.62
N PRO A 165 -13.79 -36.54 -4.20
CA PRO A 165 -14.39 -37.88 -4.15
C PRO A 165 -15.63 -37.99 -3.24
N SER A 166 -15.74 -37.12 -2.23
CA SER A 166 -16.88 -37.08 -1.31
C SER A 166 -17.21 -35.61 -1.02
N PRO A 167 -18.01 -34.96 -1.88
CA PRO A 167 -18.44 -33.59 -1.63
C PRO A 167 -19.31 -33.54 -0.37
N PRO A 168 -19.21 -32.47 0.46
CA PRO A 168 -20.02 -32.36 1.68
C PRO A 168 -21.52 -32.36 1.36
N ALA A 169 -22.31 -33.06 2.18
CA ALA A 169 -23.76 -33.20 1.96
C ALA A 169 -24.52 -31.85 2.00
N SER A 170 -23.93 -30.84 2.63
CA SER A 170 -24.43 -29.45 2.61
C SER A 170 -24.30 -28.77 1.25
N CYS A 171 -23.46 -29.31 0.37
CA CYS A 171 -23.32 -28.87 -1.01
C CYS A 171 -24.35 -29.60 -1.86
N ASP A 172 -25.49 -28.96 -2.09
CA ASP A 172 -26.55 -29.43 -2.98
C ASP A 172 -26.09 -29.41 -4.45
N LEU A 173 -25.15 -30.29 -4.78
CA LEU A 173 -24.58 -30.45 -6.12
C LEU A 173 -25.53 -31.21 -7.05
N ALA A 174 -26.68 -31.68 -6.57
CA ALA A 174 -27.65 -32.45 -7.36
C ALA A 174 -28.19 -31.66 -8.57
N SER A 175 -28.17 -30.32 -8.50
CA SER A 175 -28.48 -29.42 -9.62
C SER A 175 -27.28 -29.12 -10.55
N GLU A 176 -26.05 -29.46 -10.14
CA GLU A 176 -24.80 -29.24 -10.89
C GLU A 176 -24.28 -30.48 -11.63
N VAL A 177 -24.88 -31.66 -11.43
CA VAL A 177 -24.47 -32.91 -12.11
C VAL A 177 -25.03 -33.02 -13.54
N SER A 178 -25.69 -31.97 -14.06
CA SER A 178 -26.27 -31.95 -15.42
C SER A 178 -25.51 -31.05 -16.44
N PRO A 179 -24.87 -29.91 -16.07
CA PRO A 179 -23.94 -29.21 -16.95
C PRO A 179 -22.50 -29.76 -16.90
N PRO A 180 -21.70 -29.63 -17.97
CA PRO A 180 -20.27 -29.90 -17.90
C PRO A 180 -19.58 -28.94 -16.91
N ALA A 181 -18.72 -29.47 -16.05
CA ALA A 181 -18.13 -28.75 -14.93
C ALA A 181 -16.64 -29.05 -14.77
N ARG A 182 -15.85 -27.98 -14.56
CA ARG A 182 -14.41 -28.08 -14.27
C ARG A 182 -14.09 -27.33 -12.98
N TYR A 183 -13.44 -28.02 -12.05
CA TYR A 183 -12.95 -27.48 -10.79
C TYR A 183 -11.43 -27.62 -10.75
N VAL A 184 -10.72 -26.54 -10.42
CA VAL A 184 -9.28 -26.51 -10.23
C VAL A 184 -9.01 -26.29 -8.75
N PRO A 185 -8.59 -27.32 -7.99
CA PRO A 185 -8.36 -27.16 -6.57
C PRO A 185 -7.14 -26.25 -6.32
N PHE A 186 -7.10 -25.63 -5.15
CA PHE A 186 -5.89 -24.98 -4.64
C PHE A 186 -5.32 -25.80 -3.48
N VAL A 187 -4.02 -26.04 -3.48
CA VAL A 187 -3.35 -26.80 -2.41
C VAL A 187 -2.54 -25.83 -1.56
N GLY A 188 -2.80 -25.78 -0.25
CA GLY A 188 -2.03 -25.01 0.73
C GLY A 188 -0.59 -25.54 0.91
N PRO A 189 0.28 -24.83 1.64
CA PRO A 189 1.68 -25.22 1.77
C PRO A 189 1.86 -26.48 2.63
N PRO A 190 3.01 -27.15 2.51
CA PRO A 190 3.45 -28.15 3.48
C PRO A 190 3.64 -27.52 4.88
N PRO A 191 3.49 -28.30 5.97
CA PRO A 191 3.12 -29.72 6.00
C PRO A 191 1.61 -29.99 5.88
N GLN A 192 0.75 -28.98 6.03
CA GLN A 192 -0.70 -29.19 6.13
C GLN A 192 -1.31 -29.66 4.80
N ASN A 193 -0.82 -29.16 3.66
CA ASN A 193 -1.27 -29.55 2.31
C ASN A 193 -2.81 -29.58 2.15
N ILE A 194 -3.51 -28.63 2.79
CA ILE A 194 -4.97 -28.56 2.74
C ILE A 194 -5.39 -28.29 1.30
N THR A 195 -6.27 -29.12 0.75
CA THR A 195 -6.82 -28.93 -0.59
C THR A 195 -8.16 -28.21 -0.49
N TYR A 196 -8.22 -27.02 -1.07
CA TYR A 196 -9.40 -26.17 -1.18
C TYR A 196 -10.07 -26.44 -2.52
N TYR A 197 -11.32 -26.88 -2.48
CA TYR A 197 -12.10 -27.18 -3.68
C TYR A 197 -13.11 -26.05 -3.90
N PRO A 198 -13.17 -25.43 -5.10
CA PRO A 198 -14.02 -24.27 -5.37
C PRO A 198 -15.52 -24.66 -5.51
N LEU A 199 -16.13 -25.20 -4.46
CA LEU A 199 -17.52 -25.65 -4.39
C LEU A 199 -18.41 -24.56 -3.78
N ASN A 200 -19.53 -24.18 -4.40
CA ASN A 200 -20.48 -23.27 -3.75
C ASN A 200 -21.93 -23.75 -3.95
N ARG A 201 -22.81 -23.42 -2.99
CA ARG A 201 -24.27 -23.64 -3.13
C ARG A 201 -24.98 -22.39 -3.67
N ARG A 202 -24.48 -21.22 -3.28
CA ARG A 202 -24.79 -19.83 -3.71
C ARG A 202 -23.53 -18.98 -3.45
N GLU A 203 -23.47 -17.73 -3.93
CA GLU A 203 -22.31 -16.83 -3.75
C GLU A 203 -21.80 -16.74 -2.30
N ASN A 204 -22.67 -16.91 -1.28
CA ASN A 204 -22.33 -16.68 0.14
C ASN A 204 -22.56 -17.87 1.09
N ASP A 205 -22.79 -19.09 0.58
CA ASP A 205 -23.03 -20.29 1.41
C ASP A 205 -21.91 -21.33 1.22
N SER A 206 -21.02 -21.45 2.22
CA SER A 206 -19.82 -22.30 2.15
C SER A 206 -20.13 -23.77 2.42
N CYS A 207 -19.74 -24.66 1.50
CA CYS A 207 -19.89 -26.10 1.65
C CYS A 207 -18.63 -26.82 2.21
N GLY A 208 -17.88 -26.23 3.14
CA GLY A 208 -16.58 -26.74 3.59
C GLY A 208 -15.45 -25.73 3.33
N PRO A 209 -14.16 -26.13 3.30
CA PRO A 209 -13.05 -25.24 2.94
C PRO A 209 -13.08 -24.96 1.42
N VAL A 210 -14.02 -24.11 1.01
CA VAL A 210 -14.28 -23.74 -0.39
C VAL A 210 -13.17 -22.88 -0.97
N LEU A 211 -12.67 -21.96 -0.14
CA LEU A 211 -11.57 -21.08 -0.43
C LEU A 211 -10.65 -21.08 0.79
N ALA A 212 -9.37 -20.79 0.56
CA ALA A 212 -8.47 -20.53 1.67
C ALA A 212 -8.90 -19.24 2.38
N THR A 213 -8.64 -19.13 3.68
CA THR A 213 -9.11 -17.98 4.49
C THR A 213 -8.63 -16.64 3.91
N ASP A 214 -7.44 -16.61 3.32
CA ASP A 214 -6.85 -15.40 2.73
C ASP A 214 -7.47 -15.05 1.34
N MET A 215 -8.34 -15.88 0.77
CA MET A 215 -9.01 -15.65 -0.53
C MET A 215 -10.38 -14.94 -0.41
N VAL A 216 -10.87 -14.63 0.79
CA VAL A 216 -12.26 -14.15 1.00
C VAL A 216 -12.40 -12.62 0.81
N ASN A 217 -11.30 -11.88 0.70
CA ASN A 217 -11.28 -10.40 0.81
C ASN A 217 -11.41 -9.62 -0.52
N VAL A 218 -11.70 -10.27 -1.66
CA VAL A 218 -11.53 -9.63 -2.99
C VAL A 218 -12.49 -8.47 -3.25
N GLU A 219 -13.73 -8.58 -2.76
CA GLU A 219 -14.80 -7.59 -3.02
C GLU A 219 -14.93 -6.55 -1.91
N ASP A 220 -14.23 -6.73 -0.79
CA ASP A 220 -14.18 -5.70 0.23
C ASP A 220 -13.34 -4.53 -0.29
N LYS A 221 -14.05 -3.44 -0.62
CA LYS A 221 -13.49 -2.18 -1.11
C LYS A 221 -12.58 -1.49 -0.09
N ASP A 222 -12.69 -1.84 1.18
CA ASP A 222 -11.88 -1.27 2.27
C ASP A 222 -10.66 -2.14 2.61
N SER A 223 -10.54 -3.32 1.98
CA SER A 223 -9.43 -4.24 2.14
C SER A 223 -8.36 -4.14 1.04
N THR A 224 -7.15 -4.62 1.34
CA THR A 224 -6.08 -4.76 0.34
C THR A 224 -6.49 -5.81 -0.70
N PRO A 225 -6.36 -5.52 -2.01
CA PRO A 225 -6.68 -6.48 -3.04
C PRO A 225 -5.72 -7.68 -2.95
N THR A 226 -6.21 -8.83 -3.41
CA THR A 226 -5.37 -10.02 -3.60
C THR A 226 -4.43 -9.83 -4.79
N ASN A 227 -3.28 -10.48 -4.75
CA ASN A 227 -2.16 -10.21 -5.65
C ASN A 227 -2.30 -10.81 -7.07
N THR A 228 -3.30 -11.63 -7.38
CA THR A 228 -3.50 -12.09 -8.77
C THR A 228 -3.98 -10.93 -9.63
N THR A 229 -3.36 -10.70 -10.77
CA THR A 229 -3.62 -9.51 -11.60
C THR A 229 -3.92 -9.89 -13.05
N TYR A 230 -4.98 -9.33 -13.62
CA TYR A 230 -5.39 -9.48 -15.02
C TYR A 230 -5.15 -8.17 -15.75
N ALA A 231 -3.94 -7.98 -16.26
CA ALA A 231 -3.53 -6.71 -16.83
C ALA A 231 -3.78 -6.64 -18.35
N ALA A 232 -4.11 -5.43 -18.81
CA ALA A 232 -4.38 -5.17 -20.21
C ALA A 232 -3.11 -4.84 -21.00
N SER A 233 -3.05 -5.34 -22.23
CA SER A 233 -2.07 -4.94 -23.25
C SER A 233 -2.69 -3.91 -24.19
N ASN A 234 -1.89 -2.92 -24.59
CA ASN A 234 -2.29 -1.91 -25.56
C ASN A 234 -2.42 -2.49 -26.98
N ALA A 235 -2.74 -1.64 -27.96
CA ALA A 235 -2.90 -2.04 -29.36
C ALA A 235 -1.66 -2.68 -30.01
N LYS A 236 -0.46 -2.43 -29.48
CA LYS A 236 0.80 -3.05 -29.94
C LYS A 236 1.08 -4.39 -29.26
N GLY A 237 0.31 -4.75 -28.22
CA GLY A 237 0.58 -5.92 -27.38
C GLY A 237 1.56 -5.64 -26.25
N ASP A 238 1.83 -4.36 -25.95
CA ASP A 238 2.71 -3.97 -24.85
C ASP A 238 1.87 -3.63 -23.61
N GLY A 239 2.40 -3.94 -22.44
CA GLY A 239 1.74 -3.61 -21.18
C GLY A 239 2.71 -3.66 -20.00
N SER A 240 2.27 -3.09 -18.89
CA SER A 240 3.00 -3.15 -17.64
C SER A 240 2.04 -3.06 -16.47
N ILE A 241 2.39 -3.70 -15.37
CA ILE A 241 1.69 -3.59 -14.11
C ILE A 241 2.67 -3.58 -12.95
N LYS A 242 2.31 -2.88 -11.89
CA LYS A 242 3.00 -2.97 -10.61
C LYS A 242 2.35 -4.08 -9.78
N PHE A 243 3.02 -5.20 -9.61
CA PHE A 243 2.54 -6.40 -8.92
C PHE A 243 2.98 -6.41 -7.45
N VAL A 244 2.08 -6.71 -6.52
CA VAL A 244 2.43 -6.81 -5.10
C VAL A 244 2.81 -8.24 -4.75
N VAL A 245 4.03 -8.40 -4.27
CA VAL A 245 4.55 -9.68 -3.79
C VAL A 245 4.04 -9.95 -2.37
N THR A 246 3.54 -11.16 -2.14
CA THR A 246 3.13 -11.64 -0.82
C THR A 246 4.03 -12.78 -0.37
N THR A 247 4.35 -12.80 0.93
CA THR A 247 4.95 -13.93 1.63
C THR A 247 3.93 -14.61 2.53
N ASP A 248 4.37 -15.64 3.25
CA ASP A 248 3.66 -16.31 4.33
C ASP A 248 3.19 -15.38 5.47
N GLU A 249 3.69 -14.15 5.54
CA GLU A 249 3.22 -13.12 6.48
C GLU A 249 1.81 -12.59 6.13
N GLN A 250 1.48 -12.48 4.83
CA GLN A 250 0.22 -11.89 4.34
C GLN A 250 -0.67 -12.95 3.68
N ASN A 251 -0.06 -14.02 3.18
CA ASN A 251 -0.75 -15.10 2.51
C ASN A 251 -0.19 -16.43 2.99
N GLN A 252 -0.64 -16.85 4.16
CA GLN A 252 -0.26 -18.13 4.77
C GLN A 252 -0.68 -19.31 3.88
N SER A 253 -1.78 -19.13 3.15
CA SER A 253 -2.35 -20.13 2.26
C SER A 253 -1.49 -20.39 1.01
N LEU A 254 -0.72 -19.40 0.54
CA LEU A 254 0.29 -19.55 -0.51
C LEU A 254 1.64 -19.99 0.08
N GLY A 255 2.04 -19.33 1.18
CA GLY A 255 3.16 -19.72 2.03
C GLY A 255 4.55 -19.36 1.51
N CYS A 256 4.70 -18.46 0.54
CA CYS A 256 6.01 -18.08 -0.01
C CYS A 256 6.95 -17.56 1.08
N SER A 257 8.15 -18.10 1.18
CA SER A 257 9.12 -17.71 2.21
C SER A 257 10.56 -18.07 1.79
N THR A 258 11.53 -17.92 2.69
CA THR A 258 12.91 -18.38 2.47
C THR A 258 13.02 -19.90 2.30
N THR A 259 12.07 -20.67 2.84
CA THR A 259 12.07 -22.14 2.78
C THR A 259 11.03 -22.71 1.82
N VAL A 260 10.00 -21.94 1.48
CA VAL A 260 8.97 -22.32 0.52
C VAL A 260 9.19 -21.52 -0.75
N LEU A 261 9.80 -22.17 -1.74
CA LEU A 261 10.08 -21.57 -3.05
C LEU A 261 8.79 -21.15 -3.74
N CYS A 262 8.83 -20.00 -4.40
CA CYS A 262 7.73 -19.51 -5.23
C CYS A 262 8.24 -18.97 -6.55
N THR A 263 7.33 -18.96 -7.52
CA THR A 263 7.55 -18.49 -8.88
C THR A 263 6.47 -17.45 -9.18
N LEU A 264 6.86 -16.32 -9.77
CA LEU A 264 5.93 -15.41 -10.42
C LEU A 264 5.64 -15.96 -11.82
N VAL A 265 4.36 -16.12 -12.13
CA VAL A 265 3.88 -16.56 -13.43
C VAL A 265 3.34 -15.36 -14.19
N VAL A 266 3.92 -15.10 -15.36
CA VAL A 266 3.40 -14.16 -16.36
C VAL A 266 2.80 -14.99 -17.49
N LEU A 267 1.47 -14.92 -17.62
CA LEU A 267 0.68 -15.77 -18.49
C LEU A 267 -0.16 -14.92 -19.47
N PRO A 268 0.38 -14.61 -20.65
CA PRO A 268 -0.39 -14.06 -21.76
C PRO A 268 -1.44 -15.05 -22.24
N ILE A 269 -2.71 -14.66 -22.18
CA ILE A 269 -3.81 -15.47 -22.70
C ILE A 269 -3.82 -15.39 -24.22
N MET A 270 -3.69 -16.55 -24.86
CA MET A 270 -3.88 -16.71 -26.31
C MET A 270 -5.27 -17.23 -26.64
N GLY A 271 -5.92 -17.88 -25.68
CA GLY A 271 -7.19 -18.58 -25.83
C GLY A 271 -7.03 -20.08 -26.08
N VAL A 272 -8.14 -20.81 -25.98
CA VAL A 272 -8.15 -22.27 -26.15
C VAL A 272 -7.88 -22.63 -27.61
N SER A 273 -6.91 -23.53 -27.83
CA SER A 273 -6.67 -24.19 -29.11
C SER A 273 -7.63 -25.37 -29.21
N CYS A 274 -8.49 -25.38 -30.22
CA CYS A 274 -9.62 -26.31 -30.24
C CYS A 274 -9.28 -27.57 -31.04
N ASP A 275 -9.74 -28.72 -30.58
CA ASP A 275 -9.73 -29.99 -31.30
C ASP A 275 -11.18 -30.46 -31.49
N LEU A 276 -11.75 -30.08 -32.64
CA LEU A 276 -13.12 -30.40 -33.03
C LEU A 276 -13.25 -31.81 -33.60
N ALA A 277 -12.17 -32.39 -34.11
CA ALA A 277 -12.14 -33.78 -34.54
C ALA A 277 -12.28 -34.72 -33.33
N ALA A 278 -11.62 -34.39 -32.21
CA ALA A 278 -11.68 -35.12 -30.95
C ALA A 278 -11.43 -36.63 -31.09
N ALA A 279 -10.68 -37.02 -32.12
CA ALA A 279 -10.54 -38.42 -32.54
C ALA A 279 -9.90 -39.30 -31.45
N ALA A 280 -9.06 -38.70 -30.61
CA ALA A 280 -8.39 -39.35 -29.49
C ALA A 280 -9.26 -39.53 -28.23
N LEU A 281 -10.47 -38.94 -28.18
CA LEU A 281 -11.36 -39.07 -27.02
C LEU A 281 -12.16 -40.40 -27.04
N PRO A 282 -12.58 -40.91 -25.87
CA PRO A 282 -13.60 -41.95 -25.75
C PRO A 282 -14.91 -41.55 -26.45
N ALA A 283 -15.71 -42.52 -26.90
CA ALA A 283 -16.91 -42.25 -27.71
C ALA A 283 -17.94 -41.37 -26.98
N GLU A 284 -18.09 -41.56 -25.67
CA GLU A 284 -18.95 -40.79 -24.78
C GLU A 284 -18.53 -39.32 -24.62
N ASP A 285 -17.26 -39.02 -24.88
CA ASP A 285 -16.65 -37.69 -24.78
C ASP A 285 -16.38 -37.06 -26.16
N ARG A 286 -16.88 -37.65 -27.25
CA ARG A 286 -16.77 -37.06 -28.60
C ARG A 286 -17.96 -36.12 -28.88
N PRO A 287 -17.72 -34.92 -29.43
CA PRO A 287 -18.80 -34.01 -29.82
C PRO A 287 -19.54 -34.54 -31.04
N THR A 288 -20.87 -34.43 -31.04
CA THR A 288 -21.70 -34.68 -32.23
C THR A 288 -21.71 -33.46 -33.16
N GLY A 289 -22.27 -33.60 -34.36
CA GLY A 289 -22.41 -32.46 -35.29
C GLY A 289 -23.21 -31.28 -34.71
N VAL A 290 -24.19 -31.54 -33.82
CA VAL A 290 -24.93 -30.49 -33.11
C VAL A 290 -24.05 -29.82 -32.05
N ASP A 291 -23.31 -30.61 -31.27
CA ASP A 291 -22.38 -30.10 -30.27
C ASP A 291 -21.30 -29.20 -30.89
N LEU A 292 -20.84 -29.53 -32.10
CA LEU A 292 -19.84 -28.75 -32.84
C LEU A 292 -20.38 -27.42 -33.36
N LYS A 293 -21.69 -27.31 -33.64
CA LYS A 293 -22.30 -26.06 -34.09
C LYS A 293 -22.26 -25.00 -32.98
N ASP A 294 -22.57 -25.40 -31.75
CA ASP A 294 -22.66 -24.48 -30.62
C ASP A 294 -21.32 -24.39 -29.87
N GLY A 295 -20.78 -25.53 -29.40
CA GLY A 295 -19.53 -25.58 -28.63
C GLY A 295 -18.29 -25.31 -29.49
N GLY A 296 -18.26 -25.82 -30.72
CA GLY A 296 -17.15 -25.59 -31.64
C GLY A 296 -17.02 -24.12 -32.06
N SER A 297 -18.15 -23.44 -32.31
CA SER A 297 -18.18 -22.00 -32.57
C SER A 297 -17.68 -21.19 -31.37
N LYS A 298 -18.22 -21.46 -30.16
CA LYS A 298 -17.75 -20.80 -28.92
C LYS A 298 -16.25 -21.02 -28.67
N CYS A 299 -15.71 -22.20 -28.96
CA CYS A 299 -14.29 -22.50 -28.77
C CYS A 299 -13.37 -21.71 -29.73
N LYS A 300 -13.77 -21.60 -31.01
CA LYS A 300 -13.00 -20.90 -32.04
C LYS A 300 -13.18 -19.39 -32.04
N ALA A 301 -14.03 -18.86 -31.15
CA ALA A 301 -14.30 -17.44 -31.04
C ALA A 301 -13.03 -16.63 -30.72
N ASN A 302 -12.98 -15.37 -31.16
CA ASN A 302 -11.77 -14.54 -31.16
C ASN A 302 -11.94 -13.21 -30.41
N GLY A 303 -13.01 -13.07 -29.63
CA GLY A 303 -13.34 -11.88 -28.87
C GLY A 303 -14.40 -11.02 -29.55
N ARG A 304 -15.26 -10.39 -28.76
CA ARG A 304 -16.43 -9.63 -29.24
C ARG A 304 -16.22 -8.13 -29.29
N LYS A 305 -15.32 -7.59 -28.45
CA LYS A 305 -15.11 -6.14 -28.29
C LYS A 305 -13.86 -5.62 -29.00
N GLY A 306 -13.80 -4.30 -29.18
CA GLY A 306 -12.61 -3.60 -29.64
C GLY A 306 -11.49 -3.59 -28.59
N VAL A 307 -10.27 -3.26 -29.03
CA VAL A 307 -9.11 -3.14 -28.13
C VAL A 307 -9.35 -2.00 -27.14
N GLY A 308 -9.20 -2.28 -25.85
CA GLY A 308 -9.37 -1.30 -24.78
C GLY A 308 -10.81 -0.88 -24.45
N GLU A 309 -11.82 -1.40 -25.17
CA GLU A 309 -13.24 -1.19 -24.83
C GLU A 309 -13.58 -1.87 -23.51
N ILE A 310 -14.31 -1.17 -22.64
CA ILE A 310 -14.81 -1.71 -21.37
C ILE A 310 -16.07 -2.55 -21.66
N TYR A 311 -16.21 -3.70 -21.02
CA TYR A 311 -17.43 -4.52 -21.08
C TYR A 311 -18.34 -4.22 -19.88
N ASP A 312 -19.64 -4.39 -20.07
CA ASP A 312 -20.61 -4.33 -18.98
C ASP A 312 -20.65 -5.67 -18.25
N ASN A 313 -20.37 -5.68 -16.94
CA ASN A 313 -20.43 -6.87 -16.10
C ASN A 313 -21.84 -7.50 -16.04
N ASN A 314 -22.88 -6.75 -16.39
CA ASN A 314 -24.27 -7.23 -16.41
C ASN A 314 -24.66 -7.91 -17.72
N ASP A 315 -23.79 -7.87 -18.74
CA ASP A 315 -24.08 -8.40 -20.08
C ASP A 315 -23.07 -9.50 -20.46
N PRO A 316 -23.38 -10.78 -20.18
CA PRO A 316 -22.49 -11.90 -20.47
C PRO A 316 -22.29 -12.14 -21.98
N ASP A 317 -23.10 -11.52 -22.84
CA ASP A 317 -22.96 -11.60 -24.29
C ASP A 317 -21.89 -10.64 -24.86
N GLN A 318 -21.17 -9.90 -24.01
CA GLN A 318 -20.12 -8.99 -24.45
C GLN A 318 -18.74 -9.61 -24.56
N ILE A 319 -18.57 -10.88 -24.21
CA ILE A 319 -17.27 -11.56 -24.19
C ILE A 319 -17.30 -12.97 -24.79
N ASP A 320 -16.17 -13.40 -25.35
CA ASP A 320 -15.93 -14.78 -25.76
C ASP A 320 -15.03 -15.50 -24.76
N VAL A 321 -15.64 -16.32 -23.89
CA VAL A 321 -14.93 -17.02 -22.80
C VAL A 321 -13.72 -17.86 -23.24
N ALA A 322 -13.69 -18.33 -24.50
CA ALA A 322 -12.56 -19.09 -25.04
C ALA A 322 -11.24 -18.31 -25.05
N VAL A 323 -11.28 -16.98 -25.04
CA VAL A 323 -10.12 -16.10 -25.09
C VAL A 323 -9.96 -15.27 -23.81
N THR A 324 -10.72 -15.59 -22.76
CA THR A 324 -10.60 -14.91 -21.47
C THR A 324 -9.71 -15.68 -20.51
N ALA A 325 -9.32 -15.02 -19.43
CA ALA A 325 -8.53 -15.66 -18.37
C ALA A 325 -9.36 -16.57 -17.46
N ARG A 326 -10.67 -16.73 -17.70
CA ARG A 326 -11.48 -17.77 -17.05
C ARG A 326 -10.91 -19.19 -17.28
N PHE A 327 -10.15 -19.36 -18.36
CA PHE A 327 -9.41 -20.58 -18.71
C PHE A 327 -7.88 -20.41 -18.60
N TRP A 328 -7.37 -19.61 -17.66
CA TRP A 328 -5.93 -19.48 -17.45
C TRP A 328 -5.24 -20.83 -17.17
N TRP A 329 -5.95 -21.75 -16.49
CA TRP A 329 -5.49 -23.09 -16.13
C TRP A 329 -5.62 -24.13 -17.25
N SER A 330 -6.22 -23.79 -18.40
CA SER A 330 -6.35 -24.74 -19.51
C SER A 330 -4.98 -25.14 -20.06
N ALA A 331 -4.81 -26.37 -20.53
CA ALA A 331 -3.54 -26.82 -21.10
C ALA A 331 -3.09 -25.90 -22.26
N SER A 332 -4.05 -25.39 -23.03
CA SER A 332 -3.81 -24.40 -24.08
C SER A 332 -3.15 -23.12 -23.58
N ASN A 333 -3.63 -22.52 -22.49
CA ASN A 333 -3.02 -21.31 -21.95
C ASN A 333 -1.82 -21.65 -21.07
N TRP A 334 -1.92 -22.61 -20.15
CA TRP A 334 -0.89 -22.93 -19.15
C TRP A 334 0.47 -23.28 -19.76
N ARG A 335 0.49 -23.91 -20.95
CA ARG A 335 1.74 -24.19 -21.67
C ARG A 335 2.49 -22.91 -22.10
N ASN A 336 1.81 -21.77 -22.18
CA ASN A 336 2.37 -20.48 -22.59
C ASN A 336 2.98 -19.68 -21.43
N ARG A 337 2.86 -20.13 -20.17
CA ARG A 337 3.42 -19.40 -19.01
C ARG A 337 4.91 -19.05 -19.18
N ILE A 338 5.27 -17.85 -18.74
CA ILE A 338 6.65 -17.43 -18.50
C ILE A 338 6.83 -17.43 -16.97
N THR A 339 7.85 -18.14 -16.49
CA THR A 339 8.05 -18.39 -15.06
C THR A 339 9.30 -17.70 -14.56
N VAL A 340 9.15 -16.93 -13.49
CA VAL A 340 10.19 -16.10 -12.89
C VAL A 340 10.42 -16.57 -11.46
N PRO A 341 11.55 -17.25 -11.17
CA PRO A 341 11.87 -17.68 -9.80
C PRO A 341 11.98 -16.48 -8.87
N LEU A 342 11.38 -16.57 -7.68
CA LEU A 342 11.45 -15.53 -6.66
C LEU A 342 12.28 -15.99 -5.47
N THR A 343 13.08 -15.10 -4.89
CA THR A 343 13.72 -15.33 -3.59
C THR A 343 13.33 -14.24 -2.60
N PHE A 344 13.18 -14.65 -1.35
CA PHE A 344 12.68 -13.80 -0.26
C PHE A 344 13.76 -13.63 0.80
N VAL A 345 13.69 -12.52 1.51
CA VAL A 345 14.47 -12.37 2.75
C VAL A 345 13.75 -13.00 3.94
N PRO A 346 14.49 -13.39 4.98
CA PRO A 346 13.95 -13.70 6.31
C PRO A 346 12.78 -12.80 6.73
N SER A 347 11.67 -13.41 7.16
CA SER A 347 10.59 -12.69 7.84
C SER A 347 11.12 -12.02 9.11
N GLY A 348 10.56 -10.87 9.48
CA GLY A 348 10.95 -10.18 10.72
C GLY A 348 10.76 -11.05 11.97
N ASN A 349 9.90 -12.07 11.88
CA ASN A 349 9.64 -13.06 12.93
C ASN A 349 10.83 -13.98 13.24
N LEU A 350 11.84 -14.09 12.37
CA LEU A 350 13.04 -14.90 12.66
C LEU A 350 13.83 -14.39 13.86
N CYS A 351 13.79 -13.08 14.15
CA CYS A 351 14.41 -12.51 15.34
C CYS A 351 13.68 -12.87 16.65
N VAL A 352 12.41 -13.26 16.57
CA VAL A 352 11.55 -13.62 17.73
C VAL A 352 11.69 -15.12 18.07
N LEU A 353 12.03 -15.96 17.10
CA LEU A 353 12.02 -17.43 17.24
C LEU A 353 13.34 -18.02 17.75
N THR A 354 14.41 -17.23 17.85
CA THR A 354 15.78 -17.74 18.03
C THR A 354 16.37 -17.58 19.43
N ASP A 355 15.80 -16.75 20.33
CA ASP A 355 16.24 -16.69 21.74
C ASP A 355 15.32 -15.85 22.65
N ASN A 356 15.29 -16.13 23.96
CA ASN A 356 14.45 -15.45 24.97
C ASN A 356 14.91 -14.03 25.37
N ASP A 357 15.99 -13.51 24.79
CA ASP A 357 16.51 -12.18 25.11
C ASP A 357 15.53 -11.05 24.74
N ILE A 358 15.24 -10.18 25.70
CA ILE A 358 14.36 -9.02 25.51
C ILE A 358 15.07 -7.99 24.61
N PRO A 359 14.49 -7.63 23.45
CA PRO A 359 15.09 -6.62 22.58
C PRO A 359 15.08 -5.24 23.25
N LEU A 360 16.10 -4.44 22.97
CA LEU A 360 16.14 -3.04 23.36
C LEU A 360 15.21 -2.22 22.47
N ASP A 361 14.25 -1.53 23.07
CA ASP A 361 13.29 -0.71 22.34
C ASP A 361 13.85 0.67 21.96
N MET A 362 13.67 1.02 20.68
CA MET A 362 13.92 2.35 20.14
C MET A 362 12.60 2.92 19.63
N PHE A 363 12.16 4.05 20.18
CA PHE A 363 10.84 4.61 19.88
C PHE A 363 10.94 5.74 18.86
N GLY A 364 10.00 5.88 17.93
CA GLY A 364 9.89 7.11 17.16
C GLY A 364 9.65 6.95 15.66
N SER A 365 10.38 7.76 14.90
CA SER A 365 10.10 8.15 13.52
C SER A 365 9.84 6.98 12.58
N GLU A 366 8.67 7.02 11.92
CA GLU A 366 8.33 6.08 10.86
C GLU A 366 9.23 6.19 9.63
N LEU A 367 9.97 7.30 9.48
CA LEU A 367 10.96 7.46 8.42
C LEU A 367 12.08 6.41 8.47
N MET A 368 12.29 5.75 9.63
CA MET A 368 13.33 4.74 9.79
C MET A 368 12.85 3.31 9.55
N VAL A 369 11.55 3.08 9.33
CA VAL A 369 10.96 1.73 9.28
C VAL A 369 11.73 0.80 8.35
N GLN A 370 11.89 1.19 7.08
CA GLN A 370 12.54 0.35 6.08
C GLN A 370 14.00 0.05 6.45
N ALA A 371 14.78 1.04 6.90
CA ALA A 371 16.17 0.83 7.32
C ALA A 371 16.27 -0.05 8.57
N THR A 372 15.48 0.24 9.61
CA THR A 372 15.49 -0.54 10.86
C THR A 372 15.03 -1.97 10.66
N ASP A 373 14.11 -2.23 9.73
CA ASP A 373 13.68 -3.58 9.41
C ASP A 373 14.82 -4.40 8.77
N GLN A 374 15.67 -3.79 7.92
CA GLN A 374 16.86 -4.47 7.38
C GLN A 374 17.96 -4.64 8.43
N TRP A 375 18.18 -3.61 9.26
CA TRP A 375 19.23 -3.58 10.27
C TRP A 375 18.93 -4.53 11.44
N ALA A 376 17.69 -4.59 11.92
CA ALA A 376 17.29 -5.48 13.01
C ALA A 376 17.58 -6.95 12.68
N THR A 377 17.35 -7.38 11.43
CA THR A 377 17.71 -8.72 10.97
C THR A 377 19.22 -8.98 11.08
N ALA A 378 20.08 -8.00 10.75
CA ALA A 378 21.53 -8.18 10.84
C ALA A 378 22.02 -8.19 12.29
N PHE A 379 21.33 -7.51 13.20
CA PHE A 379 21.62 -7.54 14.63
C PHE A 379 21.17 -8.84 15.28
N CYS A 380 20.00 -9.36 14.92
CA CYS A 380 19.45 -10.55 15.57
C CYS A 380 20.07 -11.86 15.07
N THR A 381 20.66 -11.88 13.88
CA THR A 381 21.32 -13.06 13.29
C THR A 381 22.82 -13.15 13.60
N ASP A 382 23.42 -12.09 14.15
CA ASP A 382 24.82 -12.04 14.57
C ASP A 382 24.89 -12.15 16.11
N PRO A 383 25.42 -13.26 16.68
CA PRO A 383 25.45 -13.47 18.12
C PRO A 383 26.36 -12.47 18.87
N THR A 384 27.17 -11.67 18.15
CA THR A 384 28.03 -10.63 18.75
C THR A 384 27.31 -9.28 18.91
N ARG A 385 26.06 -9.18 18.45
CA ARG A 385 25.25 -7.96 18.50
C ARG A 385 24.04 -8.15 19.41
N PHE A 386 23.58 -7.05 19.98
CA PHE A 386 22.35 -7.06 20.77
C PHE A 386 21.11 -7.06 19.86
N LYS A 387 19.97 -7.52 20.38
CA LYS A 387 18.69 -7.40 19.67
C LYS A 387 18.06 -6.04 19.96
N PHE A 388 17.54 -5.38 18.94
CA PHE A 388 16.74 -4.16 19.11
C PHE A 388 15.40 -4.28 18.38
N ARG A 389 14.42 -3.48 18.82
CA ARG A 389 13.12 -3.36 18.19
C ARG A 389 12.80 -1.88 17.98
N HIS A 390 12.39 -1.55 16.77
CA HIS A 390 11.86 -0.23 16.46
C HIS A 390 10.36 -0.18 16.79
N VAL A 391 10.00 0.63 17.79
CA VAL A 391 8.62 0.90 18.18
C VAL A 391 8.16 2.19 17.49
N ARG A 392 7.29 2.04 16.49
CA ARG A 392 6.74 3.15 15.70
C ARG A 392 5.83 3.99 16.58
N LEU A 393 6.23 5.22 16.83
CA LEU A 393 5.53 6.16 17.69
C LEU A 393 5.78 7.57 17.14
N GLY A 394 4.78 8.46 17.20
CA GLY A 394 4.99 9.85 16.79
C GLY A 394 6.22 10.45 17.46
N GLU A 395 7.07 11.14 16.68
CA GLU A 395 8.37 11.62 17.18
C GLU A 395 8.22 12.48 18.44
N PRO A 396 7.23 13.39 18.56
CA PRO A 396 7.02 14.15 19.80
C PRO A 396 6.74 13.27 21.03
N GLN A 397 6.00 12.16 20.87
CA GLN A 397 5.73 11.21 21.94
C GLN A 397 6.97 10.39 22.29
N ALA A 398 7.81 10.04 21.31
CA ALA A 398 9.10 9.38 21.57
C ALA A 398 10.06 10.30 22.35
N LYS A 399 10.09 11.60 22.04
CA LYS A 399 10.82 12.61 22.82
C LYS A 399 10.32 12.67 24.27
N ALA A 400 9.01 12.66 24.47
CA ALA A 400 8.40 12.65 25.81
C ALA A 400 8.72 11.36 26.58
N ALA A 401 8.75 10.20 25.91
CA ALA A 401 9.06 8.91 26.51
C ALA A 401 10.50 8.83 27.07
N LEU A 402 11.48 9.50 26.43
CA LEU A 402 12.84 9.61 26.97
C LEU A 402 12.86 10.21 28.37
N VAL A 403 11.98 11.18 28.63
CA VAL A 403 11.92 11.93 29.89
C VAL A 403 11.01 11.23 30.91
N ALA A 404 9.81 10.83 30.49
CA ALA A 404 8.75 10.41 31.40
C ALA A 404 8.78 8.92 31.78
N SER A 405 9.13 8.04 30.83
CA SER A 405 9.14 6.59 31.04
C SER A 405 10.54 5.98 31.05
N GLY A 406 11.57 6.81 30.84
CA GLY A 406 12.95 6.38 30.75
C GLY A 406 13.24 5.58 29.48
N ALA A 407 12.57 5.83 28.36
CA ALA A 407 12.96 5.23 27.08
C ALA A 407 14.47 5.43 26.83
N ARG A 408 15.14 4.43 26.26
CA ARG A 408 16.61 4.43 26.11
C ARG A 408 17.09 5.12 24.83
N ALA A 409 16.23 5.17 23.82
CA ALA A 409 16.52 5.84 22.56
C ALA A 409 15.21 6.34 21.91
N ALA A 410 15.27 7.52 21.31
CA ALA A 410 14.22 8.04 20.44
C ALA A 410 14.76 8.35 19.04
N LEU A 411 14.02 7.94 18.02
CA LEU A 411 14.27 8.26 16.62
C LEU A 411 13.44 9.49 16.25
N VAL A 412 14.09 10.60 15.88
CA VAL A 412 13.43 11.89 15.67
C VAL A 412 14.04 12.63 14.48
N SER A 413 13.30 13.53 13.84
CA SER A 413 13.80 14.30 12.68
C SER A 413 13.94 15.79 12.94
N SER A 414 13.38 16.26 14.06
CA SER A 414 13.53 17.64 14.55
C SER A 414 13.98 17.62 16.02
N PRO A 415 14.88 18.53 16.43
CA PRO A 415 15.15 18.71 17.85
C PRO A 415 13.91 19.24 18.58
N PRO A 416 13.77 19.01 19.91
CA PRO A 416 12.78 19.73 20.69
C PRO A 416 13.09 21.25 20.69
N PRO A 417 12.07 22.13 20.83
CA PRO A 417 12.27 23.57 20.94
C PRO A 417 13.14 23.97 22.14
N GLU A 418 13.08 23.17 23.21
CA GLU A 418 13.85 23.34 24.44
C GLU A 418 14.78 22.15 24.65
N PRO A 419 15.98 22.32 25.21
CA PRO A 419 16.86 21.21 25.57
C PRO A 419 16.16 20.19 26.46
N TYR A 420 16.50 18.91 26.29
CA TYR A 420 15.95 17.87 27.15
C TYR A 420 16.30 18.13 28.62
N PRO A 421 15.38 17.87 29.56
CA PRO A 421 15.63 17.94 31.00
C PRO A 421 16.50 16.78 31.50
N ILE A 422 17.10 16.01 30.59
CA ILE A 422 18.08 14.96 30.83
C ILE A 422 19.20 15.11 29.80
N ARG A 423 20.41 14.68 30.15
CA ARG A 423 21.56 14.79 29.25
C ARG A 423 21.45 13.79 28.12
N THR A 424 21.17 14.30 26.93
CA THR A 424 21.00 13.50 25.73
C THR A 424 21.90 14.02 24.62
N VAL A 425 22.26 13.11 23.72
CA VAL A 425 22.89 13.47 22.44
C VAL A 425 21.97 13.02 21.32
N SER A 426 21.74 13.89 20.33
CA SER A 426 20.99 13.59 19.12
C SER A 426 21.95 13.32 17.98
N ALA A 427 22.25 12.05 17.74
CA ALA A 427 23.23 11.60 16.75
C ALA A 427 22.56 11.37 15.38
N PRO A 428 22.99 12.01 14.28
CA PRO A 428 22.43 11.73 12.95
C PRO A 428 22.74 10.29 12.50
N ILE A 429 21.72 9.55 12.10
CA ILE A 429 21.85 8.15 11.67
C ILE A 429 21.38 7.89 10.24
N ALA A 430 20.60 8.80 9.66
CA ALA A 430 20.13 8.70 8.28
C ALA A 430 19.74 10.06 7.70
N VAL A 431 19.68 10.14 6.37
CA VAL A 431 18.99 11.21 5.64
C VAL A 431 17.94 10.55 4.73
N THR A 432 16.70 11.02 4.81
CA THR A 432 15.56 10.57 4.00
C THR A 432 14.56 11.72 3.92
N GLY A 433 13.25 11.48 4.04
CA GLY A 433 12.26 12.53 4.05
C GLY A 433 10.84 12.03 3.82
N PHE A 434 9.95 12.96 3.51
CA PHE A 434 8.60 12.65 3.06
C PHE A 434 8.44 12.91 1.55
N ALA A 435 7.56 12.13 0.93
CA ALA A 435 7.02 12.39 -0.40
C ALA A 435 5.53 12.69 -0.34
N ILE A 436 5.08 13.50 -1.30
CA ILE A 436 3.68 13.47 -1.72
C ILE A 436 3.59 12.36 -2.77
N SER A 437 3.25 11.16 -2.29
CA SER A 437 3.03 10.00 -3.16
C SER A 437 1.63 10.01 -3.72
N TYR A 438 1.47 9.46 -4.92
CA TYR A 438 0.19 9.47 -5.60
C TYR A 438 -0.05 8.25 -6.48
N THR A 439 -1.33 7.96 -6.63
CA THR A 439 -1.85 7.04 -7.66
C THR A 439 -2.87 7.81 -8.46
N MET A 440 -2.54 8.09 -9.71
CA MET A 440 -3.35 8.89 -10.62
C MET A 440 -3.32 8.28 -12.01
N ASP A 441 -4.47 8.34 -12.67
CA ASP A 441 -4.57 8.08 -14.10
C ASP A 441 -4.64 9.41 -14.86
N ASP A 442 -4.28 9.42 -16.15
CA ASP A 442 -4.46 10.54 -17.07
C ASP A 442 -5.81 10.47 -17.80
N ALA A 443 -6.14 11.50 -18.58
CA ALA A 443 -7.40 11.55 -19.34
C ALA A 443 -7.63 10.35 -20.31
N THR A 444 -6.60 9.57 -20.61
CA THR A 444 -6.67 8.35 -21.44
C THR A 444 -6.72 7.05 -20.62
N GLY A 445 -6.71 7.15 -19.29
CA GLY A 445 -6.74 6.04 -18.35
C GLY A 445 -5.37 5.38 -18.11
N ASN A 446 -4.26 6.01 -18.51
CA ASN A 446 -2.91 5.50 -18.23
C ASN A 446 -2.38 6.06 -16.91
N GLU A 447 -1.48 5.34 -16.24
CA GLU A 447 -0.83 5.86 -15.03
C GLU A 447 -0.08 7.17 -15.33
N TYR A 448 -0.44 8.24 -14.62
CA TYR A 448 0.25 9.51 -14.72
C TYR A 448 1.50 9.50 -13.82
N LYS A 449 2.64 9.93 -14.36
CA LYS A 449 3.96 9.87 -13.67
C LYS A 449 4.67 11.22 -13.49
N ASP A 450 4.17 12.32 -14.07
CA ASP A 450 4.82 13.64 -14.03
C ASP A 450 4.04 14.69 -13.21
N LEU A 451 3.65 14.36 -11.98
CA LEU A 451 2.93 15.30 -11.13
C LEU A 451 3.85 16.40 -10.56
N LYS A 452 3.46 17.66 -10.75
CA LYS A 452 4.08 18.85 -10.16
C LYS A 452 3.12 19.53 -9.20
N LEU A 453 3.59 19.78 -7.98
CA LEU A 453 2.81 20.47 -6.94
C LEU A 453 3.64 21.61 -6.37
N ASN A 454 3.04 22.80 -6.27
CA ASN A 454 3.61 23.88 -5.48
C ASN A 454 3.03 23.87 -4.05
N ALA A 455 3.64 24.64 -3.16
CA ALA A 455 3.20 24.72 -1.77
C ALA A 455 1.76 25.23 -1.64
N ARG A 456 1.31 26.16 -2.50
CA ARG A 456 -0.05 26.71 -2.45
C ARG A 456 -1.12 25.65 -2.74
N LEU A 457 -0.89 24.76 -3.70
CA LEU A 457 -1.80 23.63 -3.98
C LEU A 457 -1.88 22.66 -2.79
N LEU A 458 -0.75 22.35 -2.15
CA LEU A 458 -0.74 21.54 -0.93
C LEU A 458 -1.49 22.23 0.21
N ALA A 459 -1.31 23.54 0.37
CA ALA A 459 -2.04 24.34 1.35
C ALA A 459 -3.55 24.29 1.09
N LYS A 460 -4.01 24.48 -0.15
CA LYS A 460 -5.43 24.39 -0.55
C LYS A 460 -6.07 23.03 -0.23
N LEU A 461 -5.35 21.94 -0.49
CA LEU A 461 -5.78 20.56 -0.21
C LEU A 461 -5.90 20.30 1.31
N LEU A 462 -4.93 20.77 2.09
CA LEU A 462 -4.90 20.59 3.53
C LEU A 462 -5.89 21.52 4.25
N SER A 463 -6.09 22.73 3.77
CA SER A 463 -7.02 23.71 4.35
C SER A 463 -8.48 23.49 3.95
N GLU A 464 -8.85 22.29 3.47
CA GLU A 464 -10.23 21.92 3.13
C GLU A 464 -10.95 23.00 2.29
N SER A 465 -10.22 23.60 1.35
CA SER A 465 -10.71 24.78 0.63
C SER A 465 -11.41 24.42 -0.68
N TYR A 466 -11.39 23.14 -1.05
CA TYR A 466 -12.16 22.57 -2.14
C TYR A 466 -13.53 22.08 -1.62
N PRO A 467 -14.67 22.62 -2.10
CA PRO A 467 -16.01 22.20 -1.67
C PRO A 467 -16.31 20.72 -1.92
N THR A 468 -15.55 20.03 -2.78
CA THR A 468 -15.67 18.59 -3.08
C THR A 468 -16.94 18.17 -3.83
N LYS A 469 -18.09 18.83 -3.61
CA LYS A 469 -19.37 18.56 -4.27
C LYS A 469 -20.06 19.84 -4.71
N GLY A 470 -20.79 19.74 -5.83
CA GLY A 470 -21.61 20.83 -6.37
C GLY A 470 -22.64 21.34 -5.36
N ASP A 471 -23.28 20.44 -4.62
CA ASP A 471 -24.32 20.81 -3.64
C ASP A 471 -23.74 21.54 -2.42
N LEU A 472 -22.51 21.19 -1.99
CA LEU A 472 -21.83 21.94 -0.91
C LEU A 472 -21.45 23.34 -1.39
N LYS A 473 -20.91 23.45 -2.62
CA LYS A 473 -20.64 24.73 -3.26
C LYS A 473 -21.90 25.60 -3.36
N ALA A 474 -23.04 25.01 -3.74
CA ALA A 474 -24.32 25.71 -3.78
C ALA A 474 -24.81 26.12 -2.39
N ALA A 475 -24.54 25.32 -1.35
CA ALA A 475 -24.86 25.67 0.03
C ALA A 475 -24.04 26.87 0.53
N TYR A 476 -22.74 26.95 0.18
CA TYR A 476 -21.93 28.15 0.46
C TYR A 476 -22.54 29.41 -0.17
N GLY A 477 -23.01 29.33 -1.43
CA GLY A 477 -23.66 30.45 -2.13
C GLY A 477 -25.00 30.90 -1.53
N LYS A 478 -25.58 30.13 -0.60
CA LYS A 478 -26.80 30.45 0.14
C LYS A 478 -26.53 30.82 1.60
N ALA A 479 -25.27 30.81 2.04
CA ALA A 479 -24.91 31.23 3.38
C ALA A 479 -25.27 32.71 3.60
N ASP A 480 -25.45 33.10 4.86
CA ASP A 480 -25.75 34.50 5.20
C ASP A 480 -24.69 35.44 4.65
N LYS A 481 -25.08 36.67 4.29
CA LYS A 481 -24.16 37.67 3.71
C LYS A 481 -22.90 37.98 4.54
N ASN A 482 -22.96 37.71 5.85
CA ASN A 482 -21.86 37.92 6.80
C ASN A 482 -21.11 36.62 7.13
N ASP A 483 -21.59 35.49 6.64
CA ASP A 483 -20.94 34.21 6.82
C ASP A 483 -19.67 34.17 5.95
N PRO A 484 -18.48 33.93 6.54
CA PRO A 484 -17.24 33.92 5.79
C PRO A 484 -17.17 32.76 4.75
N TYR A 485 -17.98 31.71 4.89
CA TYR A 485 -18.06 30.62 3.90
C TYR A 485 -18.71 31.04 2.58
N LEU A 486 -19.47 32.15 2.55
CA LEU A 486 -20.05 32.67 1.30
C LEU A 486 -18.98 32.91 0.22
N ALA A 487 -17.78 33.33 0.61
CA ALA A 487 -16.68 33.57 -0.32
C ALA A 487 -16.15 32.29 -0.99
N MET A 488 -16.39 31.11 -0.42
CA MET A 488 -16.00 29.81 -0.99
C MET A 488 -16.96 29.33 -2.08
N ALA A 489 -18.09 30.01 -2.30
CA ALA A 489 -19.07 29.66 -3.32
C ALA A 489 -18.51 29.70 -4.75
N ASP A 490 -17.38 30.38 -4.97
CA ASP A 490 -16.70 30.46 -6.27
C ASP A 490 -15.50 29.50 -6.39
N ASN A 491 -15.06 28.87 -5.30
CA ASN A 491 -13.89 27.98 -5.32
C ASN A 491 -14.08 26.80 -6.31
N PRO A 492 -13.00 26.32 -6.98
CA PRO A 492 -13.05 25.08 -7.75
C PRO A 492 -13.52 23.91 -6.88
N LEU A 493 -14.26 22.94 -7.43
CA LEU A 493 -14.79 21.82 -6.64
C LEU A 493 -13.69 20.89 -6.09
N ALA A 494 -12.63 20.71 -6.87
CA ALA A 494 -11.54 19.79 -6.63
C ALA A 494 -10.26 20.37 -7.23
N VAL A 495 -9.09 19.83 -6.84
CA VAL A 495 -7.79 20.28 -7.35
C VAL A 495 -7.69 20.14 -8.87
N THR A 496 -8.35 19.14 -9.46
CA THR A 496 -8.35 18.91 -10.91
C THR A 496 -9.13 19.95 -11.69
N LEU A 497 -10.02 20.69 -11.03
CA LEU A 497 -10.71 21.86 -11.62
C LEU A 497 -10.01 23.18 -11.29
N ASP A 498 -8.97 23.17 -10.46
CA ASP A 498 -8.20 24.36 -10.11
C ASP A 498 -7.33 24.81 -11.30
N PRO A 499 -7.51 26.04 -11.82
CA PRO A 499 -6.67 26.56 -12.91
C PRO A 499 -5.18 26.53 -12.60
N GLU A 500 -4.79 26.69 -11.33
CA GLU A 500 -3.40 26.60 -10.89
C GLU A 500 -2.83 25.19 -11.12
N PHE A 501 -3.59 24.17 -10.72
CA PHE A 501 -3.20 22.77 -10.91
C PHE A 501 -3.14 22.39 -12.39
N LYS A 502 -4.14 22.83 -13.17
CA LYS A 502 -4.19 22.60 -14.63
C LYS A 502 -3.01 23.22 -15.35
N ALA A 503 -2.60 24.42 -14.95
CA ALA A 503 -1.44 25.09 -15.54
C ALA A 503 -0.13 24.33 -15.26
N LEU A 504 0.01 23.68 -14.09
CA LEU A 504 1.18 22.86 -13.77
C LEU A 504 1.12 21.45 -14.41
N ASN A 505 -0.08 20.90 -14.61
CA ASN A 505 -0.30 19.52 -15.02
C ASN A 505 -1.39 19.38 -16.12
N PRO A 506 -1.15 19.93 -17.33
CA PRO A 506 -2.20 20.08 -18.34
C PRO A 506 -2.75 18.77 -18.94
N THR A 507 -2.06 17.64 -18.77
CA THR A 507 -2.43 16.36 -19.39
C THR A 507 -3.42 15.51 -18.57
N ILE A 508 -3.69 15.89 -17.31
CA ILE A 508 -4.59 15.12 -16.43
C ILE A 508 -6.05 15.28 -16.87
N GLY A 509 -6.45 16.48 -17.30
CA GLY A 509 -7.83 16.79 -17.69
C GLY A 509 -8.82 16.85 -16.51
N ASP A 510 -10.10 16.96 -16.84
CA ASP A 510 -11.17 17.30 -15.89
C ASP A 510 -11.97 16.08 -15.39
N GLY A 511 -11.65 14.88 -15.87
CA GLY A 511 -12.43 13.65 -15.64
C GLY A 511 -12.53 13.19 -14.18
N TYR A 512 -11.74 13.78 -13.28
CA TYR A 512 -11.65 13.41 -11.87
C TYR A 512 -12.41 14.36 -10.93
N ALA A 513 -13.13 15.35 -11.47
CA ALA A 513 -13.80 16.39 -10.68
C ALA A 513 -14.81 15.88 -9.65
N THR A 514 -15.35 14.67 -9.86
CA THR A 514 -16.32 14.01 -8.96
C THR A 514 -15.67 13.07 -7.96
N ILE A 515 -14.35 12.87 -8.03
CA ILE A 515 -13.61 11.97 -7.15
C ILE A 515 -13.23 12.72 -5.89
N LEU A 516 -13.78 12.30 -4.75
CA LEU A 516 -13.64 13.01 -3.47
C LEU A 516 -12.17 13.17 -3.03
N SER A 517 -11.33 12.15 -3.27
CA SER A 517 -9.91 12.19 -2.94
C SER A 517 -9.10 13.16 -3.81
N SER A 518 -9.69 13.76 -4.85
CA SER A 518 -9.07 14.86 -5.59
C SER A 518 -9.21 16.23 -4.91
N SER A 519 -9.93 16.30 -3.79
CA SER A 519 -10.12 17.52 -3.01
C SER A 519 -9.30 17.57 -1.72
N THR A 520 -8.49 16.54 -1.45
CA THR A 520 -7.72 16.44 -0.20
C THR A 520 -6.35 15.77 -0.38
N LEU A 521 -5.47 15.97 0.58
CA LEU A 521 -4.20 15.26 0.74
C LEU A 521 -4.33 14.33 1.94
N LEU A 522 -4.21 13.01 1.74
CA LEU A 522 -4.24 12.06 2.86
C LEU A 522 -3.00 12.25 3.73
N ALA A 523 -3.19 12.79 4.93
CA ALA A 523 -2.13 13.16 5.87
C ALA A 523 -2.20 12.34 7.19
N LEU A 524 -1.24 12.59 8.07
CA LEU A 524 -1.21 12.00 9.41
C LEU A 524 -2.22 12.65 10.35
N SER A 525 -2.89 11.85 11.18
CA SER A 525 -3.82 12.30 12.24
C SER A 525 -3.12 12.52 13.59
N VAL A 526 -1.84 12.16 13.70
CA VAL A 526 -1.06 12.22 14.94
C VAL A 526 0.09 13.21 14.81
N ASN A 527 0.61 13.66 15.96
CA ASN A 527 1.79 14.52 16.00
C ASN A 527 3.01 13.82 15.39
N SER A 528 3.68 14.48 14.45
CA SER A 528 4.89 13.98 13.79
C SER A 528 5.83 15.10 13.35
N ASP A 529 7.13 14.83 13.38
CA ASP A 529 8.15 15.72 12.81
C ASP A 529 7.97 15.88 11.28
N VAL A 530 7.35 14.91 10.61
CA VAL A 530 7.02 15.00 9.17
C VAL A 530 5.96 16.06 8.90
N MET A 531 4.91 16.13 9.71
CA MET A 531 3.88 17.16 9.56
C MET A 531 4.42 18.55 9.93
N TYR A 532 5.33 18.62 10.91
CA TYR A 532 6.08 19.84 11.20
C TYR A 532 6.88 20.29 9.98
N ALA A 533 7.62 19.38 9.34
CA ALA A 533 8.41 19.69 8.16
C ALA A 533 7.57 20.14 6.96
N LEU A 534 6.48 19.42 6.65
CA LEU A 534 5.55 19.80 5.61
C LEU A 534 4.95 21.19 5.87
N SER A 535 4.46 21.45 7.07
CA SER A 535 3.90 22.76 7.42
C SER A 535 4.94 23.88 7.48
N ALA A 536 6.20 23.57 7.81
CA ALA A 536 7.31 24.54 7.74
C ALA A 536 7.63 24.92 6.29
N TYR A 537 7.60 23.96 5.37
CA TYR A 537 7.71 24.21 3.93
C TYR A 537 6.57 25.11 3.43
N LEU A 538 5.32 24.83 3.81
CA LEU A 538 4.18 25.70 3.47
C LEU A 538 4.33 27.12 4.05
N ASN A 539 4.90 27.24 5.25
CA ASN A 539 5.09 28.53 5.89
C ASN A 539 6.21 29.35 5.25
N ALA A 540 7.24 28.68 4.73
CA ALA A 540 8.37 29.30 4.05
C ALA A 540 8.04 29.78 2.63
N ASP A 541 7.10 29.12 1.94
CA ASP A 541 6.67 29.51 0.60
C ASP A 541 5.74 30.75 0.64
N PRO A 542 6.10 31.85 -0.05
CA PRO A 542 5.33 33.10 -0.01
C PRO A 542 3.91 32.98 -0.58
N GLU A 543 3.68 32.13 -1.59
CA GLU A 543 2.36 31.96 -2.21
C GLU A 543 1.40 31.19 -1.30
N ALA A 544 1.88 30.11 -0.71
CA ALA A 544 1.14 29.31 0.26
C ALA A 544 0.82 30.14 1.51
N ARG A 545 1.81 30.85 2.05
CA ARG A 545 1.61 31.68 3.24
C ARG A 545 0.62 32.82 3.01
N ALA A 546 0.67 33.48 1.85
CA ALA A 546 -0.29 34.52 1.48
C ALA A 546 -1.73 33.97 1.40
N PHE A 547 -1.91 32.83 0.74
CA PHE A 547 -3.22 32.16 0.65
C PHE A 547 -3.77 31.79 2.03
N LEU A 548 -2.97 31.13 2.87
CA LEU A 548 -3.37 30.76 4.23
C LEU A 548 -3.65 31.97 5.13
N ASN A 549 -3.09 33.14 4.83
CA ASN A 549 -3.42 34.40 5.52
C ASN A 549 -4.72 35.05 5.00
N GLY A 550 -5.36 34.46 3.99
CA GLY A 550 -6.64 34.89 3.44
C GLY A 550 -6.54 35.75 2.18
N ALA A 551 -5.36 35.90 1.58
CA ALA A 551 -5.27 36.47 0.24
C ALA A 551 -5.88 35.51 -0.77
N LYS A 552 -6.63 36.04 -1.75
CA LYS A 552 -7.07 35.25 -2.89
C LYS A 552 -5.85 34.78 -3.68
N ASP A 553 -5.93 33.57 -4.21
CA ASP A 553 -4.97 33.16 -5.23
C ASP A 553 -5.17 34.00 -6.53
N PRO A 554 -4.26 33.91 -7.52
CA PRO A 554 -4.38 34.65 -8.76
C PRO A 554 -5.65 34.38 -9.58
N TRP A 555 -6.36 33.29 -9.31
CA TRP A 555 -7.60 32.88 -9.98
C TRP A 555 -8.87 33.15 -9.16
N GLY A 556 -8.73 33.75 -7.98
CA GLY A 556 -9.83 34.17 -7.11
C GLY A 556 -10.22 33.17 -6.02
N MET A 557 -9.59 32.00 -5.94
CA MET A 557 -9.84 31.01 -4.88
C MET A 557 -9.48 31.59 -3.52
N VAL A 558 -10.35 31.35 -2.53
CA VAL A 558 -10.15 31.75 -1.13
C VAL A 558 -9.87 30.54 -0.23
N VAL A 559 -9.10 30.76 0.82
CA VAL A 559 -8.91 29.77 1.90
C VAL A 559 -10.20 29.57 2.67
N ASN A 560 -10.42 28.35 3.14
CA ASN A 560 -11.45 28.03 4.11
C ASN A 560 -11.30 28.92 5.36
N PRO A 561 -12.37 29.60 5.82
CA PRO A 561 -12.34 30.48 6.98
C PRO A 561 -11.76 29.85 8.24
N GLY A 562 -11.98 28.55 8.48
CA GLY A 562 -11.45 27.83 9.64
C GLY A 562 -9.92 27.79 9.69
N TYR A 563 -9.26 27.91 8.53
CA TYR A 563 -7.80 27.85 8.39
C TYR A 563 -7.16 29.23 8.18
N LYS A 564 -7.95 30.30 8.05
CA LYS A 564 -7.43 31.65 7.80
C LYS A 564 -6.57 32.12 8.98
N GLY A 565 -5.31 32.42 8.70
CA GLY A 565 -4.35 32.86 9.72
C GLY A 565 -3.79 31.73 10.60
N ILE A 566 -3.90 30.47 10.16
CA ILE A 566 -3.34 29.32 10.86
C ILE A 566 -1.85 29.53 11.16
N GLN A 567 -1.48 29.28 12.42
CA GLN A 567 -0.10 29.39 12.92
C GLN A 567 0.68 28.16 12.49
N LEU A 568 1.78 28.36 11.77
CA LEU A 568 2.66 27.29 11.29
C LEU A 568 4.10 27.56 11.75
N PRO A 569 4.95 26.53 11.87
CA PRO A 569 4.69 25.10 11.63
C PRO A 569 3.93 24.40 12.75
N LEU A 570 3.28 23.27 12.42
CA LEU A 570 2.48 22.45 13.35
C LEU A 570 2.89 20.97 13.27
N PRO A 571 2.98 20.25 14.40
CA PRO A 571 3.29 18.82 14.40
C PRO A 571 2.10 17.95 14.00
N ALA A 572 0.87 18.48 13.97
CA ALA A 572 -0.31 17.80 13.46
C ALA A 572 -1.19 18.83 12.73
N TRP A 573 -1.78 18.42 11.61
CA TRP A 573 -2.69 19.27 10.87
C TRP A 573 -4.11 19.16 11.47
N PRO A 574 -4.71 20.26 11.95
CA PRO A 574 -6.05 20.21 12.53
C PRO A 574 -7.13 20.12 11.44
N LEU A 575 -8.29 19.56 11.77
CA LEU A 575 -9.50 19.62 10.92
C LEU A 575 -10.38 20.77 11.43
N LEU A 576 -10.43 21.89 10.69
CA LEU A 576 -11.00 23.15 11.19
C LEU A 576 -12.26 23.64 10.45
N ASP A 577 -12.70 22.97 9.37
CA ASP A 577 -13.99 23.31 8.77
C ASP A 577 -15.13 22.99 9.75
N SER A 578 -16.07 23.93 9.82
CA SER A 578 -17.21 23.87 10.72
C SER A 578 -18.52 24.15 9.99
N PHE A 579 -18.52 24.18 8.65
CA PHE A 579 -19.69 24.55 7.89
C PHE A 579 -20.71 23.41 7.90
N VAL A 580 -21.93 23.74 8.27
CA VAL A 580 -23.08 22.83 8.26
C VAL A 580 -24.24 23.52 7.55
N SER A 581 -25.05 22.76 6.83
CA SER A 581 -26.21 23.31 6.14
C SER A 581 -27.35 22.30 6.10
N PRO A 582 -28.58 22.68 6.49
CA PRO A 582 -29.75 21.81 6.36
C PRO A 582 -30.11 21.54 4.90
N ASN A 583 -29.59 22.33 3.96
CA ASN A 583 -29.81 22.19 2.52
C ASN A 583 -28.79 21.25 1.85
N PHE A 584 -28.01 20.51 2.63
CA PHE A 584 -26.95 19.64 2.14
C PHE A 584 -26.93 18.30 2.87
N THR A 585 -27.29 17.23 2.16
CA THR A 585 -27.32 15.84 2.66
C THR A 585 -26.56 14.90 1.71
N PRO A 586 -25.22 15.00 1.66
CA PRO A 586 -24.38 14.37 0.62
C PRO A 586 -24.10 12.88 0.83
N TYR A 587 -24.75 12.25 1.80
CA TYR A 587 -24.39 10.92 2.28
C TYR A 587 -25.05 9.84 1.44
N THR A 588 -24.24 8.91 0.96
CA THR A 588 -24.70 7.74 0.21
C THR A 588 -25.15 6.65 1.18
N GLY A 589 -26.28 5.99 0.92
CA GLY A 589 -26.73 4.81 1.67
C GLY A 589 -27.70 5.04 2.84
N CYS A 590 -27.90 6.29 3.28
CA CYS A 590 -28.89 6.64 4.31
C CYS A 590 -29.86 7.72 3.78
N SER A 591 -30.99 7.31 3.21
CA SER A 591 -31.99 8.22 2.62
C SER A 591 -33.21 8.49 3.51
N ASN A 592 -33.27 7.89 4.71
CA ASN A 592 -34.39 8.10 5.63
C ASN A 592 -34.25 9.45 6.34
N THR A 593 -35.32 10.26 6.28
CA THR A 593 -35.42 11.61 6.83
C THR A 593 -35.07 11.70 8.32
N GLU A 594 -35.32 10.65 9.10
CA GLU A 594 -34.97 10.58 10.53
C GLU A 594 -33.45 10.72 10.77
N TYR A 595 -32.63 10.25 9.83
CA TYR A 595 -31.18 10.26 9.93
C TYR A 595 -30.53 11.42 9.18
N THR A 596 -31.18 11.93 8.13
CA THR A 596 -30.63 13.02 7.31
C THR A 596 -30.47 14.33 8.09
N ASP A 597 -31.36 14.63 9.04
CA ASP A 597 -31.28 15.84 9.86
C ASP A 597 -30.07 15.83 10.80
N THR A 598 -29.78 14.67 11.40
CA THR A 598 -28.60 14.49 12.26
C THR A 598 -27.32 14.56 11.43
N LEU A 599 -27.32 13.92 10.26
CA LEU A 599 -26.18 13.91 9.35
C LEU A 599 -25.88 15.31 8.77
N ALA A 600 -26.89 16.16 8.57
CA ALA A 600 -26.71 17.54 8.11
C ALA A 600 -25.97 18.45 9.13
N GLN A 601 -25.81 18.00 10.37
CA GLN A 601 -25.04 18.70 11.42
C GLN A 601 -23.55 18.31 11.45
N ILE A 602 -23.10 17.40 10.59
CA ILE A 602 -21.70 16.98 10.53
C ILE A 602 -21.00 17.77 9.40
N PRO A 603 -19.93 18.53 9.70
CA PRO A 603 -19.12 19.18 8.67
C PRO A 603 -18.57 18.15 7.69
N TYR A 604 -18.76 18.40 6.39
CA TYR A 604 -18.44 17.43 5.35
C TYR A 604 -16.96 17.40 4.96
N PRO A 605 -16.25 18.53 4.79
CA PRO A 605 -14.83 18.50 4.41
C PRO A 605 -13.92 17.71 5.38
N PRO A 606 -14.12 17.74 6.72
CA PRO A 606 -13.35 16.90 7.64
C PRO A 606 -13.54 15.40 7.40
N LEU A 607 -14.75 14.96 7.02
CA LEU A 607 -15.02 13.57 6.65
C LEU A 607 -14.32 13.16 5.35
N VAL A 608 -14.16 14.09 4.41
CA VAL A 608 -13.41 13.86 3.17
C VAL A 608 -11.91 13.77 3.46
N ALA A 609 -11.38 14.69 4.28
CA ALA A 609 -9.97 14.76 4.64
C ALA A 609 -9.50 13.54 5.45
N SER A 610 -10.25 13.17 6.50
CA SER A 610 -10.12 11.93 7.28
C SER A 610 -8.68 11.37 7.37
N PRO A 611 -7.76 12.05 8.09
CA PRO A 611 -6.37 11.65 8.18
C PRO A 611 -6.20 10.31 8.92
N VAL A 612 -5.05 9.66 8.74
CA VAL A 612 -4.75 8.32 9.32
C VAL A 612 -3.54 8.34 10.25
N ALA A 613 -3.44 7.38 11.15
CA ALA A 613 -2.48 7.45 12.26
C ALA A 613 -1.01 7.14 11.93
N SER A 614 -0.70 6.64 10.72
CA SER A 614 0.67 6.24 10.36
C SER A 614 0.98 6.43 8.87
N LEU A 615 2.25 6.71 8.55
CA LEU A 615 2.73 6.89 7.17
C LEU A 615 2.64 5.58 6.40
N ALA A 616 2.90 4.45 7.05
CA ALA A 616 2.74 3.13 6.43
C ALA A 616 1.29 2.89 5.97
N ASN A 617 0.29 3.36 6.74
CA ASN A 617 -1.12 3.25 6.36
C ASN A 617 -1.47 4.20 5.21
N VAL A 618 -0.90 5.41 5.18
CA VAL A 618 -1.01 6.30 4.01
C VAL A 618 -0.40 5.63 2.77
N ALA A 619 0.81 5.09 2.88
CA ALA A 619 1.54 4.48 1.78
C ALA A 619 0.79 3.27 1.20
N GLN A 620 0.27 2.39 2.07
CA GLN A 620 -0.57 1.26 1.65
C GLN A 620 -1.87 1.73 1.00
N ARG A 621 -2.51 2.78 1.51
CA ARG A 621 -3.72 3.33 0.90
C ARG A 621 -3.45 3.91 -0.49
N VAL A 622 -2.34 4.63 -0.67
CA VAL A 622 -1.92 5.14 -1.98
C VAL A 622 -1.59 3.98 -2.93
N GLN A 623 -0.85 2.96 -2.47
CA GLN A 623 -0.51 1.75 -3.24
C GLN A 623 -1.75 1.12 -3.90
N TYR A 624 -2.85 1.03 -3.15
CA TYR A 624 -4.09 0.38 -3.59
C TYR A 624 -5.22 1.35 -3.97
N ALA A 625 -4.94 2.67 -4.03
CA ALA A 625 -5.93 3.72 -4.24
C ALA A 625 -7.16 3.62 -3.30
N LEU A 626 -6.94 3.27 -2.03
CA LEU A 626 -7.96 3.14 -0.98
C LEU A 626 -8.29 4.49 -0.35
N ALA A 627 -9.17 5.25 -0.99
CA ALA A 627 -9.58 6.57 -0.52
C ALA A 627 -10.24 6.49 0.86
N ASN A 628 -9.83 7.37 1.77
CA ASN A 628 -10.29 7.40 3.16
C ASN A 628 -11.39 8.44 3.42
N ALA A 629 -12.14 8.87 2.41
CA ALA A 629 -13.25 9.80 2.61
C ALA A 629 -14.43 9.07 3.28
N HIS A 630 -14.73 9.37 4.54
CA HIS A 630 -15.76 8.70 5.36
C HIS A 630 -17.15 9.27 5.11
N VAL A 631 -17.66 9.07 3.90
CA VAL A 631 -18.94 9.65 3.45
C VAL A 631 -20.00 8.61 3.08
N ASN A 632 -19.65 7.32 3.10
CA ASN A 632 -20.60 6.23 2.93
C ASN A 632 -21.32 5.98 4.25
N CYS A 633 -22.64 6.11 4.25
CA CYS A 633 -23.48 5.90 5.41
C CYS A 633 -24.18 4.54 5.33
N SER A 634 -24.13 3.78 6.42
CA SER A 634 -24.91 2.56 6.59
C SER A 634 -25.74 2.65 7.87
N LEU A 635 -27.00 2.20 7.82
CA LEU A 635 -27.84 2.10 9.02
C LEU A 635 -27.28 1.02 9.95
N LEU A 636 -27.11 1.37 11.23
CA LEU A 636 -26.89 0.41 12.29
C LEU A 636 -28.24 -0.18 12.68
N LEU A 637 -28.37 -1.50 12.61
CA LEU A 637 -29.61 -2.21 12.92
C LEU A 637 -29.46 -2.99 14.23
N ASP A 638 -30.50 -3.03 15.05
CA ASP A 638 -30.58 -3.96 16.18
C ASP A 638 -30.91 -5.40 15.71
N GLU A 639 -30.97 -6.35 16.65
CA GLU A 639 -31.31 -7.76 16.36
C GLU A 639 -32.68 -7.94 15.69
N LYS A 640 -33.56 -6.94 15.77
CA LYS A 640 -34.90 -6.94 15.15
C LYS A 640 -34.91 -6.20 13.81
N SER A 641 -33.74 -5.85 13.26
CA SER A 641 -33.58 -5.04 12.05
C SER A 641 -34.14 -3.62 12.17
N THR A 642 -34.23 -3.09 13.38
CA THR A 642 -34.64 -1.69 13.64
C THR A 642 -33.43 -0.79 13.55
N PRO A 643 -33.47 0.30 12.76
CA PRO A 643 -32.42 1.31 12.76
C PRO A 643 -32.22 1.92 14.16
N VAL A 644 -31.00 1.87 14.69
CA VAL A 644 -30.58 2.44 15.98
C VAL A 644 -29.49 3.51 15.85
N GLY A 645 -29.02 3.76 14.62
CA GLY A 645 -28.00 4.75 14.34
C GLY A 645 -27.46 4.66 12.92
N VAL A 646 -26.38 5.39 12.68
CA VAL A 646 -25.65 5.40 11.42
C VAL A 646 -24.17 5.16 11.67
N ASN A 647 -23.53 4.47 10.74
CA ASN A 647 -22.09 4.31 10.70
C ASN A 647 -21.55 4.96 9.42
N MET A 648 -20.54 5.81 9.57
CA MET A 648 -19.82 6.42 8.46
C MET A 648 -18.60 5.56 8.12
N SER A 649 -18.46 5.22 6.85
CA SER A 649 -17.38 4.39 6.34
C SER A 649 -16.72 5.05 5.14
N ALA A 650 -15.47 4.65 4.88
CA ALA A 650 -14.71 5.14 3.76
C ALA A 650 -15.40 4.81 2.42
N ILE A 651 -15.15 5.59 1.38
CA ILE A 651 -15.54 5.20 0.01
C ILE A 651 -14.74 3.99 -0.48
N GLY A 652 -13.54 3.78 0.04
CA GLY A 652 -12.71 2.61 -0.26
C GLY A 652 -11.92 2.76 -1.57
N ARG A 653 -11.62 1.62 -2.18
CA ARG A 653 -10.83 1.49 -3.40
C ARG A 653 -11.42 2.26 -4.57
N GLN A 654 -10.59 3.01 -5.28
CA GLN A 654 -10.97 3.66 -6.54
C GLN A 654 -10.80 2.71 -7.73
N GLU A 655 -11.70 2.87 -8.71
CA GLU A 655 -11.67 2.12 -9.97
C GLU A 655 -10.45 2.52 -10.82
N PHE A 656 -9.78 1.53 -11.41
CA PHE A 656 -8.67 1.71 -12.35
C PHE A 656 -9.13 2.47 -13.61
N ARG A 657 -8.25 3.30 -14.18
CA ARG A 657 -8.53 4.35 -15.18
C ARG A 657 -9.35 5.53 -14.68
N GLY A 658 -9.69 5.54 -13.40
CA GLY A 658 -10.41 6.60 -12.72
C GLY A 658 -9.77 6.97 -11.39
N ARG A 659 -8.48 6.70 -11.17
CA ARG A 659 -7.86 6.92 -9.86
C ARG A 659 -7.32 8.34 -9.74
N PHE A 660 -7.56 8.96 -8.59
CA PHE A 660 -6.87 10.15 -8.14
C PHE A 660 -6.71 10.10 -6.63
N MET A 661 -5.49 9.90 -6.15
CA MET A 661 -5.20 9.91 -4.72
C MET A 661 -3.82 10.48 -4.46
N LEU A 662 -3.73 11.39 -3.48
CA LEU A 662 -2.50 11.97 -2.97
C LEU A 662 -2.34 11.61 -1.49
N GLY A 663 -1.12 11.29 -1.05
CA GLY A 663 -0.84 11.00 0.36
C GLY A 663 0.58 11.35 0.79
N VAL A 664 0.75 11.75 2.04
CA VAL A 664 2.07 11.97 2.66
C VAL A 664 2.66 10.63 3.09
N THR A 665 3.82 10.28 2.54
CA THR A 665 4.50 8.99 2.78
C THR A 665 5.97 9.21 3.10
N SER A 666 6.65 8.24 3.71
CA SER A 666 8.12 8.27 3.77
C SER A 666 8.72 8.00 2.38
N LEU A 667 9.89 8.58 2.07
CA LEU A 667 10.59 8.28 0.80
C LEU A 667 10.94 6.80 0.67
N ALA A 668 11.30 6.16 1.78
CA ALA A 668 11.61 4.74 1.80
C ALA A 668 10.40 3.86 1.49
N ASP A 669 9.21 4.18 2.01
CA ASP A 669 7.98 3.47 1.65
C ASP A 669 7.59 3.73 0.18
N ALA A 670 7.78 4.96 -0.31
CA ALA A 670 7.52 5.29 -1.71
C ALA A 670 8.38 4.44 -2.65
N GLU A 671 9.67 4.26 -2.34
CA GLU A 671 10.57 3.38 -3.10
C GLU A 671 10.21 1.89 -2.95
N PHE A 672 10.00 1.43 -1.71
CA PHE A 672 9.67 0.03 -1.40
C PHE A 672 8.37 -0.44 -2.08
N LEU A 673 7.38 0.44 -2.14
CA LEU A 673 6.08 0.20 -2.77
C LEU A 673 6.02 0.74 -4.21
N GLN A 674 7.12 1.25 -4.78
CA GLN A 674 7.15 1.80 -6.14
C GLN A 674 6.03 2.84 -6.40
N LEU A 675 5.72 3.68 -5.41
CA LEU A 675 4.72 4.75 -5.52
C LEU A 675 5.26 5.86 -6.42
N ASN A 676 4.38 6.50 -7.19
CA ASN A 676 4.78 7.70 -7.91
C ASN A 676 4.88 8.85 -6.90
N THR A 677 5.94 9.64 -6.97
CA THR A 677 6.17 10.80 -6.09
C THR A 677 6.06 12.10 -6.88
N ALA A 678 5.32 13.08 -6.37
CA ALA A 678 5.24 14.38 -7.00
C ALA A 678 6.59 15.10 -6.90
N ALA A 679 6.98 15.83 -7.95
CA ALA A 679 8.05 16.81 -7.81
C ALA A 679 7.47 18.08 -7.19
N LEU A 680 8.14 18.57 -6.15
CA LEU A 680 7.68 19.72 -5.35
C LEU A 680 8.39 20.99 -5.79
N GLN A 681 7.69 22.12 -5.76
CA GLN A 681 8.29 23.41 -6.07
C GLN A 681 9.38 23.74 -5.04
N SER A 682 10.63 23.78 -5.48
CA SER A 682 11.76 24.19 -4.65
C SER A 682 11.97 25.70 -4.71
N HIS A 683 11.65 26.34 -5.84
CA HIS A 683 11.88 27.76 -6.03
C HIS A 683 10.92 28.35 -7.06
N SER A 684 10.55 29.62 -6.88
CA SER A 684 9.76 30.40 -7.84
C SER A 684 10.29 31.83 -7.92
N THR A 685 10.45 32.32 -9.16
CA THR A 685 10.70 33.73 -9.47
C THR A 685 9.41 34.44 -9.92
N ALA A 686 8.29 33.73 -10.01
CA ALA A 686 7.01 34.30 -10.40
C ALA A 686 6.44 35.18 -9.28
N SER A 687 5.75 36.26 -9.66
CA SER A 687 4.99 37.07 -8.69
C SER A 687 3.94 36.22 -7.99
N THR A 688 3.77 36.42 -6.68
CA THR A 688 2.81 35.65 -5.86
C THR A 688 1.35 35.84 -6.30
N THR A 689 1.08 36.94 -7.02
CA THR A 689 -0.24 37.32 -7.54
C THR A 689 -0.41 37.06 -9.04
N ALA A 690 0.62 36.55 -9.73
CA ALA A 690 0.54 36.32 -11.17
C ALA A 690 -0.12 34.98 -11.48
N GLN A 691 -1.08 35.01 -12.41
CA GLN A 691 -1.54 33.81 -13.10
C GLN A 691 -0.42 33.28 -14.01
N PHE A 692 -0.44 31.98 -14.27
CA PHE A 692 0.48 31.33 -15.20
C PHE A 692 -0.24 30.24 -15.99
N THR A 693 0.29 29.88 -17.16
CA THR A 693 -0.26 28.84 -18.04
C THR A 693 0.63 27.60 -18.11
N GLY A 694 1.77 27.63 -17.42
CA GLY A 694 2.79 26.60 -17.45
C GLY A 694 3.74 26.71 -16.26
N ARG A 695 4.91 26.10 -16.37
CA ARG A 695 5.90 26.00 -15.27
C ARG A 695 6.96 27.12 -15.33
N ASP A 696 6.79 28.12 -16.18
CA ASP A 696 7.77 29.18 -16.40
C ASP A 696 8.07 29.97 -15.12
N GLY A 697 9.35 30.17 -14.83
CA GLY A 697 9.80 30.84 -13.61
C GLY A 697 9.63 30.00 -12.33
N ARG A 698 9.32 28.70 -12.45
CA ARG A 698 9.17 27.78 -11.31
C ARG A 698 10.07 26.57 -11.48
N THR A 699 10.72 26.15 -10.40
CA THR A 699 11.57 24.96 -10.36
C THR A 699 10.91 23.89 -9.50
N PHE A 700 10.81 22.68 -10.05
CA PHE A 700 10.23 21.52 -9.37
C PHE A 700 11.27 20.42 -9.29
N VAL A 701 11.40 19.82 -8.11
CA VAL A 701 12.45 18.86 -7.81
C VAL A 701 11.84 17.56 -7.32
N ALA A 702 12.29 16.44 -7.87
CA ALA A 702 11.94 15.10 -7.42
C ALA A 702 12.89 14.64 -6.28
N PRO A 703 12.49 13.69 -5.43
CA PRO A 703 13.31 13.22 -4.31
C PRO A 703 14.40 12.22 -4.76
N THR A 704 15.51 12.73 -5.29
CA THR A 704 16.67 11.93 -5.69
C THR A 704 17.81 12.06 -4.68
N GLY A 705 18.82 11.20 -4.75
CA GLY A 705 20.03 11.32 -3.94
C GLY A 705 20.68 12.70 -4.05
N ASP A 706 20.77 13.25 -5.26
CA ASP A 706 21.37 14.56 -5.51
C ASP A 706 20.53 15.71 -4.94
N SER A 707 19.20 15.66 -5.09
CA SER A 707 18.34 16.72 -4.58
C SER A 707 18.19 16.68 -3.05
N MET A 708 18.25 15.49 -2.44
CA MET A 708 18.38 15.35 -0.99
C MET A 708 19.74 15.88 -0.51
N ALA A 709 20.84 15.57 -1.20
CA ALA A 709 22.16 16.11 -0.84
C ALA A 709 22.20 17.64 -0.96
N ALA A 710 21.53 18.21 -1.97
CA ALA A 710 21.36 19.64 -2.10
C ALA A 710 20.55 20.24 -0.95
N ALA A 711 19.46 19.59 -0.52
CA ALA A 711 18.66 20.01 0.62
C ALA A 711 19.44 19.98 1.93
N MET A 712 20.30 18.97 2.14
CA MET A 712 21.13 18.85 3.33
C MET A 712 22.13 20.00 3.51
N ARG A 713 22.42 20.79 2.46
CA ARG A 713 23.23 22.01 2.59
C ARG A 713 22.55 23.09 3.44
N PHE A 714 21.23 23.03 3.58
CA PHE A 714 20.42 23.95 4.40
C PHE A 714 20.16 23.43 5.81
N VAL A 715 20.69 22.25 6.14
CA VAL A 715 20.73 21.75 7.51
C VAL A 715 21.99 22.32 8.18
N LYS A 716 21.80 23.32 9.05
CA LYS A 716 22.89 24.04 9.71
C LYS A 716 22.97 23.69 11.18
N GLN A 717 24.19 23.76 11.71
CA GLN A 717 24.44 23.60 13.13
C GLN A 717 23.76 24.73 13.91
N ASP A 718 23.00 24.37 14.94
CA ASP A 718 22.49 25.27 15.95
C ASP A 718 23.27 24.99 17.24
N THR A 719 24.16 25.92 17.61
CA THR A 719 25.00 25.80 18.80
C THR A 719 24.21 25.98 20.10
N THR A 720 23.03 26.60 20.05
CA THR A 720 22.18 26.81 21.22
C THR A 720 21.45 25.52 21.58
N ALA A 721 20.84 24.87 20.59
CA ALA A 721 20.21 23.57 20.75
C ALA A 721 21.20 22.38 20.69
N ASN A 722 22.48 22.66 20.39
CA ASN A 722 23.55 21.67 20.15
C ASN A 722 23.13 20.54 19.19
N THR A 723 22.55 20.92 18.05
CA THR A 723 21.95 20.01 17.07
C THR A 723 22.04 20.63 15.67
N TRP A 724 21.36 20.03 14.70
CA TRP A 724 21.19 20.59 13.37
C TRP A 724 19.73 20.91 13.06
N VAL A 725 19.52 22.04 12.40
CA VAL A 725 18.19 22.57 12.07
C VAL A 725 18.12 22.88 10.58
N MET A 726 17.00 22.50 9.96
CA MET A 726 16.69 22.82 8.58
C MET A 726 16.25 24.29 8.45
N GLN A 727 16.89 25.04 7.54
CA GLN A 727 16.53 26.43 7.23
C GLN A 727 15.53 26.49 6.07
N TYR A 728 14.23 26.29 6.35
CA TYR A 728 13.19 26.20 5.32
C TYR A 728 13.06 27.47 4.46
N ASP A 729 13.25 28.67 5.03
CA ASP A 729 13.22 29.94 4.30
C ASP A 729 14.33 30.04 3.24
N LYS A 730 15.49 29.44 3.51
CA LYS A 730 16.60 29.34 2.57
C LYS A 730 16.45 28.17 1.60
N LEU A 731 15.87 27.07 2.07
CA LEU A 731 15.58 25.89 1.26
C LEU A 731 14.65 26.21 0.08
N VAL A 732 13.70 27.13 0.24
CA VAL A 732 12.77 27.56 -0.83
C VAL A 732 13.27 28.76 -1.66
N SER A 733 14.50 29.23 -1.40
CA SER A 733 15.13 30.35 -2.09
C SER A 733 15.83 29.91 -3.39
N ALA A 734 16.41 30.86 -4.12
CA ALA A 734 17.14 30.56 -5.35
C ALA A 734 18.31 29.59 -5.11
N ASP A 735 18.98 29.68 -3.97
CA ASP A 735 20.08 28.78 -3.59
C ASP A 735 19.60 27.33 -3.41
N GLY A 736 18.33 27.17 -3.03
CA GLY A 736 17.67 25.89 -2.82
C GLY A 736 16.95 25.35 -4.05
N ALA A 737 17.11 25.97 -5.24
CA ALA A 737 16.36 25.57 -6.43
C ALA A 737 16.54 24.10 -6.84
N SER A 738 17.67 23.46 -6.54
CA SER A 738 17.89 22.03 -6.80
C SER A 738 17.60 21.12 -5.60
N ALA A 739 17.20 21.69 -4.45
CA ALA A 739 16.95 20.97 -3.22
C ALA A 739 15.54 20.41 -3.18
N TYR A 740 15.40 19.14 -2.76
CA TYR A 740 14.08 18.55 -2.56
C TYR A 740 13.49 19.02 -1.21
N PRO A 741 12.33 19.71 -1.19
CA PRO A 741 11.78 20.31 0.02
C PRO A 741 11.42 19.33 1.14
N GLY A 742 11.12 18.07 0.80
CA GLY A 742 10.71 17.05 1.77
C GLY A 742 11.85 16.34 2.48
N THR A 743 13.11 16.72 2.24
CA THR A 743 14.30 16.06 2.80
C THR A 743 14.44 16.33 4.30
N LEU A 744 14.73 15.28 5.09
CA LEU A 744 14.91 15.34 6.53
C LEU A 744 16.11 14.50 7.00
N PRO A 745 16.95 15.03 7.89
CA PRO A 745 17.84 14.20 8.69
C PRO A 745 17.05 13.44 9.77
N VAL A 746 17.50 12.24 10.10
CA VAL A 746 16.97 11.47 11.24
C VAL A 746 18.07 11.26 12.26
N PHE A 747 17.74 11.52 13.52
CA PHE A 747 18.62 11.42 14.67
C PHE A 747 18.18 10.30 15.61
N ALA A 748 19.15 9.58 16.17
CA ALA A 748 18.97 8.80 17.38
C ALA A 748 19.32 9.67 18.59
N THR A 749 18.31 10.05 19.37
CA THR A 749 18.47 10.78 20.62
C THR A 749 18.59 9.80 21.78
N ILE A 750 19.73 9.81 22.46
CA ILE A 750 20.09 8.82 23.48
C ILE A 750 20.63 9.51 24.75
N PRO A 751 20.24 9.08 25.96
CA PRO A 751 20.85 9.57 27.20
C PRO A 751 22.33 9.21 27.32
N THR A 752 23.13 10.18 27.78
CA THR A 752 24.59 10.02 27.99
C THR A 752 24.95 9.69 29.43
N GLU A 753 23.95 9.45 30.28
CA GLU A 753 24.09 8.96 31.65
C GLU A 753 22.82 8.18 32.06
N ASN A 754 22.92 7.38 33.11
CA ASN A 754 21.81 6.69 33.76
C ASN A 754 21.04 5.65 32.92
N ILE A 755 21.63 5.12 31.84
CA ILE A 755 21.05 3.99 31.08
C ILE A 755 21.82 2.67 31.22
N GLY A 756 22.87 2.65 32.03
CA GLY A 756 23.59 1.42 32.42
C GLY A 756 24.20 0.66 31.24
N ALA A 757 24.08 -0.67 31.25
CA ALA A 757 24.65 -1.53 30.21
C ALA A 757 24.08 -1.29 28.80
N ASP A 758 22.90 -0.66 28.69
CA ASP A 758 22.31 -0.31 27.40
C ASP A 758 23.11 0.76 26.65
N GLY A 759 23.94 1.56 27.34
CA GLY A 759 24.84 2.53 26.71
C GLY A 759 25.82 1.89 25.74
N ALA A 760 26.44 0.75 26.10
CA ALA A 760 27.36 0.03 25.21
C ALA A 760 26.63 -0.53 23.96
N LYS A 761 25.40 -1.03 24.14
CA LYS A 761 24.56 -1.52 23.04
C LYS A 761 24.19 -0.40 22.07
N LEU A 762 23.70 0.72 22.59
CA LEU A 762 23.33 1.87 21.77
C LEU A 762 24.53 2.52 21.08
N ALA A 763 25.71 2.51 21.71
CA ALA A 763 26.95 2.89 21.05
C ALA A 763 27.34 1.94 19.89
N GLN A 764 27.17 0.62 20.06
CA GLN A 764 27.34 -0.36 18.98
C GLN A 764 26.36 -0.07 17.82
N PHE A 765 25.10 0.26 18.13
CA PHE A 765 24.12 0.66 17.11
C PHE A 765 24.54 1.93 16.36
N LEU A 766 24.95 2.99 17.07
CA LEU A 766 25.38 4.24 16.42
C LEU A 766 26.58 4.01 15.49
N LYS A 767 27.58 3.23 15.92
CA LYS A 767 28.75 2.86 15.09
C LYS A 767 28.35 2.04 13.86
N PHE A 768 27.39 1.14 14.00
CA PHE A 768 26.84 0.41 12.86
C PHE A 768 26.09 1.35 11.91
N ALA A 769 25.23 2.21 12.45
CA ALA A 769 24.33 3.07 11.69
C ALA A 769 25.08 4.06 10.80
N VAL A 770 26.29 4.51 11.16
CA VAL A 770 27.13 5.38 10.31
C VAL A 770 28.33 4.66 9.68
N GLY A 771 28.39 3.34 9.82
CA GLY A 771 29.43 2.47 9.27
C GLY A 771 28.83 1.45 8.29
N PRO A 772 28.86 0.14 8.59
CA PRO A 772 28.30 -0.89 7.70
C PRO A 772 26.86 -0.65 7.26
N GLY A 773 26.03 -0.06 8.13
CA GLY A 773 24.63 0.25 7.86
C GLY A 773 24.38 1.32 6.80
N GLN A 774 25.42 2.01 6.32
CA GLN A 774 25.34 3.03 5.26
C GLN A 774 25.59 2.46 3.86
N THR A 775 25.78 1.14 3.73
CA THR A 775 25.98 0.47 2.43
C THR A 775 24.62 0.31 1.73
N PRO A 776 24.37 0.92 0.56
CA PRO A 776 23.09 0.79 -0.12
C PRO A 776 22.75 -0.65 -0.51
N GLY A 777 21.49 -1.05 -0.37
CA GLY A 777 20.98 -2.34 -0.82
C GLY A 777 19.71 -2.81 -0.10
N LEU A 778 19.22 -4.00 -0.47
CA LEU A 778 17.99 -4.59 0.07
C LEU A 778 18.23 -5.76 1.05
N GLY A 779 19.49 -6.17 1.16
CA GLY A 779 19.96 -7.25 2.01
C GLY A 779 20.00 -6.89 3.49
N SER A 780 20.09 -7.91 4.35
CA SER A 780 20.18 -7.69 5.79
C SER A 780 21.37 -6.79 6.17
N GLY A 781 21.10 -5.75 6.96
CA GLY A 781 22.10 -4.79 7.41
C GLY A 781 22.49 -3.70 6.39
N LEU A 782 21.88 -3.68 5.21
CA LEU A 782 22.11 -2.65 4.19
C LEU A 782 21.13 -1.47 4.37
N LEU A 783 21.43 -0.35 3.72
CA LEU A 783 20.58 0.83 3.66
C LEU A 783 19.63 0.73 2.46
N PRO A 784 18.30 0.68 2.67
CA PRO A 784 17.34 0.61 1.56
C PRO A 784 17.41 1.82 0.62
N PRO A 785 16.87 1.71 -0.60
CA PRO A 785 16.46 2.87 -1.40
C PRO A 785 15.53 3.82 -0.62
N GLY A 786 15.52 5.10 -1.00
CA GLY A 786 14.78 6.15 -0.31
C GLY A 786 15.55 6.82 0.84
N TYR A 787 16.82 6.44 1.03
CA TYR A 787 17.77 7.07 1.94
C TYR A 787 18.99 7.59 1.18
N LEU A 788 19.58 8.67 1.68
CA LEU A 788 20.87 9.19 1.24
C LEU A 788 21.97 8.72 2.22
N PRO A 789 22.97 7.94 1.76
CA PRO A 789 24.04 7.47 2.63
C PRO A 789 24.84 8.60 3.30
N LEU A 790 25.22 8.44 4.56
CA LEU A 790 26.02 9.41 5.31
C LEU A 790 27.51 9.27 4.96
N THR A 791 27.95 9.85 3.84
CA THR A 791 29.34 9.72 3.37
C THR A 791 30.04 11.07 3.23
N ALA A 792 31.37 11.08 3.28
CA ALA A 792 32.12 12.29 2.94
C ALA A 792 31.91 12.71 1.48
N ALA A 793 31.72 11.74 0.57
CA ALA A 793 31.59 11.98 -0.87
C ALA A 793 30.36 12.83 -1.23
N ASN A 794 29.26 12.72 -0.48
CA ASN A 794 28.06 13.53 -0.66
C ASN A 794 27.91 14.66 0.39
N GLY A 795 28.99 15.03 1.07
CA GLY A 795 29.02 16.18 1.99
C GLY A 795 28.43 15.90 3.37
N LEU A 796 28.24 14.64 3.75
CA LEU A 796 27.66 14.22 5.04
C LEU A 796 28.70 13.59 5.99
N GLY A 797 29.99 13.81 5.73
CA GLY A 797 31.08 13.30 6.58
C GLY A 797 31.00 13.81 8.03
N ASP A 798 30.60 15.07 8.23
CA ASP A 798 30.47 15.66 9.56
C ASP A 798 29.37 15.00 10.40
N PHE A 799 28.30 14.51 9.75
CA PHE A 799 27.23 13.77 10.42
C PHE A 799 27.76 12.44 10.97
N ALA A 800 28.44 11.68 10.12
CA ALA A 800 29.06 10.41 10.52
C ALA A 800 30.11 10.63 11.63
N ALA A 801 30.98 11.65 11.48
CA ALA A 801 32.01 11.95 12.48
C ALA A 801 31.42 12.36 13.84
N PHE A 802 30.36 13.18 13.86
CA PHE A 802 29.69 13.51 15.12
C PHE A 802 29.02 12.28 15.75
N THR A 803 28.37 11.43 14.95
CA THR A 803 27.71 10.22 15.47
C THR A 803 28.70 9.24 16.10
N LEU A 804 29.93 9.15 15.58
CA LEU A 804 30.98 8.38 16.24
C LEU A 804 31.37 8.96 17.61
N ARG A 805 31.50 10.29 17.73
CA ARG A 805 31.72 10.93 19.05
C ARG A 805 30.55 10.72 20.00
N ALA A 806 29.32 10.82 19.48
CA ALA A 806 28.11 10.54 20.25
C ALA A 806 28.09 9.09 20.75
N ALA A 807 28.53 8.13 19.92
CA ALA A 807 28.66 6.73 20.33
C ALA A 807 29.65 6.56 21.48
N ASP A 808 30.78 7.26 21.46
CA ASP A 808 31.77 7.19 22.54
C ASP A 808 31.24 7.82 23.85
N ALA A 809 30.53 8.95 23.77
CA ALA A 809 29.87 9.56 24.93
C ALA A 809 28.76 8.68 25.52
N VAL A 810 27.94 8.05 24.66
CA VAL A 810 26.90 7.10 25.06
C VAL A 810 27.51 5.82 25.66
N ALA A 811 28.64 5.34 25.16
CA ALA A 811 29.35 4.20 25.76
C ALA A 811 29.92 4.56 27.15
N ALA A 812 30.46 5.77 27.32
CA ALA A 812 31.08 6.22 28.55
C ALA A 812 30.09 6.44 29.70
N GLN A 813 28.83 6.77 29.40
CA GLN A 813 27.78 7.03 30.40
C GLN A 813 28.17 8.07 31.47
N ALA A 814 29.03 9.04 31.11
CA ALA A 814 29.60 10.04 32.02
C ALA A 814 28.79 11.35 32.13
N GLY A 815 27.70 11.47 31.36
CA GLY A 815 26.91 12.69 31.23
C GLY A 815 27.59 13.78 30.39
N THR A 816 28.56 13.40 29.57
CA THR A 816 29.22 14.29 28.61
C THR A 816 28.46 14.31 27.29
N ILE A 817 28.32 15.49 26.69
CA ILE A 817 27.62 15.69 25.43
C ILE A 817 28.63 16.29 24.44
N PRO A 818 28.91 15.63 23.31
CA PRO A 818 29.74 16.19 22.25
C PRO A 818 29.11 17.44 21.64
N LEU A 819 29.95 18.42 21.32
CA LEU A 819 29.50 19.65 20.65
C LEU A 819 29.39 19.46 19.14
N VAL A 820 28.31 19.99 18.57
CA VAL A 820 28.03 19.91 17.12
C VAL A 820 29.13 20.59 16.29
N GLN A 821 29.64 21.73 16.77
CA GLN A 821 30.74 22.50 16.18
C GLN A 821 32.14 21.88 16.35
N GLY A 822 32.24 20.73 17.03
CA GLY A 822 33.52 20.17 17.44
C GLY A 822 34.09 20.81 18.72
N GLY A 823 35.27 20.35 19.14
CA GLY A 823 35.88 20.73 20.42
C GLY A 823 35.68 19.69 21.52
N ASN A 824 36.00 20.07 22.76
CA ASN A 824 35.90 19.19 23.92
C ASN A 824 34.43 18.95 24.30
N ASP A 825 34.11 17.73 24.70
CA ASP A 825 32.80 17.38 25.24
C ASP A 825 32.47 18.23 26.47
N VAL A 826 31.21 18.60 26.60
CA VAL A 826 30.73 19.41 27.72
C VAL A 826 29.89 18.55 28.63
N LYS A 827 30.08 18.71 29.95
CA LYS A 827 29.12 18.24 30.95
C LYS A 827 28.30 19.45 31.40
N PRO A 828 27.09 19.69 30.83
CA PRO A 828 26.21 20.76 31.30
C PRO A 828 25.97 20.72 32.83
N PRO A 829 25.45 21.75 33.50
CA PRO A 829 24.97 21.60 34.87
C PRO A 829 23.84 20.55 34.93
N PRO A 830 23.62 19.84 36.06
CA PRO A 830 22.40 19.06 36.25
C PRO A 830 21.18 19.97 36.00
N PRO A 831 20.19 19.54 35.20
CA PRO A 831 19.03 20.37 34.90
C PRO A 831 18.31 20.73 36.22
N THR A 832 18.22 22.01 36.52
CA THR A 832 17.48 22.50 37.69
C THR A 832 15.99 22.33 37.42
N THR A 833 15.30 21.55 38.26
CA THR A 833 13.83 21.50 38.29
C THR A 833 13.29 22.85 38.73
N GLY A 834 13.10 23.77 37.78
CA GLY A 834 12.37 25.00 37.99
C GLY A 834 10.89 24.68 38.17
N GLY A 835 10.38 24.85 39.39
CA GLY A 835 8.96 24.75 39.70
C GLY A 835 8.18 25.87 38.99
N GLY A 836 7.68 25.59 37.79
CA GLY A 836 6.68 26.40 37.12
C GLY A 836 5.30 25.80 37.35
N THR A 837 4.53 26.40 38.27
CA THR A 837 3.09 26.14 38.40
C THR A 837 2.38 26.59 37.12
N GLY A 838 2.10 25.63 36.23
CA GLY A 838 1.30 25.81 35.03
C GLY A 838 0.28 24.67 34.94
N ASN A 839 -0.99 25.03 35.13
CA ASN A 839 -2.21 24.21 35.17
C ASN A 839 -2.14 22.81 34.52
N THR A 840 -2.25 21.77 35.33
CA THR A 840 -2.42 20.37 34.91
C THR A 840 -3.82 20.12 34.38
N GLY A 841 -3.95 19.93 33.06
CA GLY A 841 -5.01 19.12 32.47
C GLY A 841 -4.63 17.65 32.64
N THR A 842 -5.32 16.95 33.53
CA THR A 842 -5.09 15.53 33.82
C THR A 842 -5.58 14.65 32.69
N GLY A 843 -4.65 14.14 31.87
CA GLY A 843 -4.85 12.95 31.05
C GLY A 843 -3.86 11.88 31.51
N THR A 844 -4.29 10.97 32.38
CA THR A 844 -3.50 9.81 32.80
C THR A 844 -3.25 8.90 31.61
N ALA A 845 -2.00 8.89 31.11
CA ALA A 845 -1.52 7.92 30.15
C ALA A 845 -1.15 6.62 30.89
N THR A 846 -2.05 5.64 30.86
CA THR A 846 -1.74 4.27 31.27
C THR A 846 -0.99 3.60 30.11
N VAL A 847 0.31 3.37 30.28
CA VAL A 847 1.09 2.49 29.38
C VAL A 847 0.59 1.05 29.61
N PRO A 848 0.14 0.31 28.58
CA PRO A 848 -0.15 -1.11 28.75
C PRO A 848 1.15 -1.84 29.07
N ALA A 849 1.17 -2.54 30.21
CA ALA A 849 2.22 -3.49 30.53
C ALA A 849 2.21 -4.62 29.49
N THR A 850 3.39 -4.95 28.96
CA THR A 850 3.79 -6.24 28.35
C THR A 850 2.67 -7.02 27.68
N GLY A 851 2.52 -6.87 26.36
CA GLY A 851 1.56 -7.59 25.54
C GLY A 851 2.20 -8.27 24.34
N THR A 852 1.96 -9.58 24.25
CA THR A 852 1.98 -10.42 23.05
C THR A 852 1.45 -9.72 21.80
N ARG A 853 2.03 -10.10 20.65
CA ARG A 853 1.64 -9.79 19.27
C ARG A 853 0.11 -9.65 19.09
N PRO A 854 -0.39 -8.56 18.46
CA PRO A 854 -1.71 -8.60 17.86
C PRO A 854 -1.63 -9.47 16.59
N SER A 855 -2.33 -10.61 16.62
CA SER A 855 -2.78 -11.29 15.41
C SER A 855 -3.85 -10.42 14.75
N GLY A 856 -3.92 -10.45 13.41
CA GLY A 856 -4.87 -9.68 12.62
C GLY A 856 -6.29 -9.76 13.18
N ALA A 857 -6.83 -8.60 13.53
CA ALA A 857 -8.24 -8.39 13.77
C ALA A 857 -8.65 -7.11 13.03
N VAL A 858 -9.76 -7.21 12.31
CA VAL A 858 -10.44 -6.16 11.54
C VAL A 858 -10.58 -4.89 12.39
N PRO A 859 -10.29 -3.69 11.85
CA PRO A 859 -10.37 -2.47 12.65
C PRO A 859 -11.84 -2.07 12.87
N SER A 860 -12.33 -2.27 14.09
CA SER A 860 -13.39 -1.43 14.67
C SER A 860 -12.72 -0.46 15.63
N ALA A 861 -12.49 0.77 15.19
CA ALA A 861 -11.97 1.84 16.03
C ALA A 861 -13.09 2.87 16.31
N SER A 862 -13.52 2.92 17.56
CA SER A 862 -14.35 3.98 18.12
C SER A 862 -13.55 5.29 18.14
N ALA A 863 -14.03 6.31 17.43
CA ALA A 863 -13.46 7.64 17.42
C ALA A 863 -13.59 8.34 18.79
N SER A 864 -12.55 9.07 19.21
CA SER A 864 -12.58 9.96 20.37
C SER A 864 -12.41 11.43 19.95
N ALA A 865 -13.49 12.18 20.19
CA ALA A 865 -13.65 13.59 20.55
C ALA A 865 -13.27 14.73 19.56
N ALA A 866 -14.33 15.32 18.98
CA ALA A 866 -14.44 16.73 18.57
C ALA A 866 -15.01 17.61 19.73
N PRO A 867 -14.95 18.96 19.67
CA PRO A 867 -15.14 19.84 20.84
C PRO A 867 -16.60 20.09 21.28
N GLN A 868 -16.72 20.58 22.51
CA GLN A 868 -17.94 20.74 23.32
C GLN A 868 -19.03 21.65 22.70
N ALA A 869 -20.24 21.10 22.54
CA ALA A 869 -21.49 21.86 22.45
C ALA A 869 -22.27 21.73 23.76
N ALA A 870 -23.01 22.79 24.11
CA ALA A 870 -23.58 23.09 25.41
C ALA A 870 -24.27 21.92 26.15
N GLN A 871 -23.89 21.78 27.42
CA GLN A 871 -24.44 20.88 28.42
C GLN A 871 -25.97 21.03 28.54
N ARG A 872 -26.71 20.04 28.04
CA ARG A 872 -28.05 19.69 28.54
C ARG A 872 -27.99 18.28 29.08
N THR A 873 -28.41 18.12 30.33
CA THR A 873 -28.38 16.90 31.13
C THR A 873 -29.10 15.77 30.39
N ALA A 874 -28.35 14.82 29.83
CA ALA A 874 -28.90 13.60 29.27
C ALA A 874 -29.40 12.72 30.43
N GLY A 875 -30.68 12.36 30.36
CA GLY A 875 -31.35 11.51 31.33
C GLY A 875 -30.75 10.10 31.36
N PHE A 876 -30.83 9.50 32.54
CA PHE A 876 -30.52 8.10 32.80
C PHE A 876 -31.19 7.16 31.79
N THR A 877 -30.42 6.38 31.04
CA THR A 877 -30.88 5.10 30.51
C THR A 877 -30.84 4.10 31.66
N ALA A 878 -32.00 3.62 32.08
CA ALA A 878 -32.10 2.47 32.98
C ALA A 878 -31.47 1.26 32.28
N GLY A 879 -30.40 0.72 32.86
CA GLY A 879 -29.86 -0.56 32.42
C GLY A 879 -30.94 -1.64 32.58
N LEU A 880 -31.27 -2.34 31.51
CA LEU A 880 -32.06 -3.57 31.58
C LEU A 880 -31.21 -4.62 32.29
N SER A 881 -31.36 -4.74 33.61
CA SER A 881 -30.82 -5.85 34.38
C SER A 881 -31.81 -7.01 34.37
N SER A 882 -31.45 -8.10 33.70
CA SER A 882 -32.15 -9.38 33.87
C SER A 882 -31.52 -10.13 35.04
N ALA A 883 -32.22 -10.17 36.17
CA ALA A 883 -31.79 -10.93 37.34
C ALA A 883 -31.60 -12.42 37.01
N LEU A 884 -32.34 -12.98 36.04
CA LEU A 884 -32.20 -14.37 35.62
C LEU A 884 -30.90 -14.64 34.84
N ALA A 885 -30.40 -13.66 34.07
CA ALA A 885 -29.15 -13.81 33.32
C ALA A 885 -27.91 -13.71 34.23
N ALA A 886 -27.98 -12.93 35.31
CA ALA A 886 -26.88 -12.79 36.28
C ALA A 886 -26.55 -14.09 37.02
N TRP A 887 -27.51 -15.01 37.14
CA TRP A 887 -27.33 -16.31 37.81
C TRP A 887 -27.02 -17.47 36.87
N ALA A 888 -27.13 -17.30 35.54
CA ALA A 888 -26.91 -18.39 34.59
C ALA A 888 -25.46 -18.93 34.63
N LEU A 889 -24.48 -18.03 34.70
CA LEU A 889 -23.05 -18.38 34.74
C LEU A 889 -22.63 -19.02 36.08
N PRO A 890 -22.99 -18.45 37.25
CA PRO A 890 -22.73 -19.09 38.54
C PRO A 890 -23.39 -20.47 38.68
N VAL A 891 -24.63 -20.63 38.22
CA VAL A 891 -25.35 -21.91 38.29
C VAL A 891 -24.72 -22.95 37.35
N ALA A 892 -24.32 -22.56 36.14
CA ALA A 892 -23.60 -23.46 35.24
C ALA A 892 -22.30 -23.96 35.87
N VAL A 893 -21.51 -23.06 36.50
CA VAL A 893 -20.27 -23.41 37.22
C VAL A 893 -20.54 -24.37 38.38
N ILE A 894 -21.58 -24.13 39.19
CA ILE A 894 -21.97 -25.00 40.30
C ILE A 894 -22.40 -26.39 39.80
N ILE A 895 -23.14 -26.47 38.69
CA ILE A 895 -23.55 -27.75 38.10
C ILE A 895 -22.32 -28.53 37.60
N THR A 896 -21.37 -27.87 36.93
CA THR A 896 -20.10 -28.53 36.53
C THR A 896 -19.25 -28.98 37.71
N LEU A 897 -19.21 -28.22 38.81
CA LEU A 897 -18.50 -28.64 40.02
C LEU A 897 -19.19 -29.84 40.69
N ALA A 898 -20.53 -29.86 40.71
CA ALA A 898 -21.31 -30.97 41.25
C ALA A 898 -21.13 -32.25 40.43
N THR A 899 -21.11 -32.17 39.09
CA THR A 899 -20.87 -33.34 38.23
C THR A 899 -19.44 -33.88 38.38
N PHE A 900 -18.44 -33.02 38.56
CA PHE A 900 -17.07 -33.43 38.88
C PHE A 900 -16.98 -34.13 40.25
N LEU A 901 -17.68 -33.61 41.27
CA LEU A 901 -17.69 -34.22 42.61
C LEU A 901 -18.37 -35.59 42.59
N ILE A 902 -19.52 -35.72 41.90
CA ILE A 902 -20.23 -36.99 41.75
C ILE A 902 -19.35 -38.00 40.99
N GLY A 903 -18.68 -37.60 39.91
CA GLY A 903 -17.75 -38.48 39.18
C GLY A 903 -16.59 -38.96 40.06
N SER A 904 -16.09 -38.10 40.95
CA SER A 904 -14.99 -38.42 41.88
C SER A 904 -15.43 -39.41 42.97
N VAL A 905 -16.62 -39.21 43.55
CA VAL A 905 -17.20 -40.12 44.56
C VAL A 905 -17.56 -41.47 43.94
N THR A 906 -18.09 -41.48 42.71
CA THR A 906 -18.44 -42.74 42.02
C THR A 906 -17.18 -43.56 41.73
N ARG A 907 -16.07 -42.93 41.34
CA ARG A 907 -14.76 -43.59 41.19
C ARG A 907 -14.20 -44.11 42.52
N ALA A 908 -14.32 -43.36 43.61
CA ALA A 908 -13.87 -43.79 44.93
C ALA A 908 -14.69 -44.98 45.46
N VAL A 909 -16.02 -44.94 45.31
CA VAL A 909 -16.91 -46.04 45.71
C VAL A 909 -16.66 -47.28 44.86
N THR A 910 -16.46 -47.12 43.55
CA THR A 910 -16.12 -48.25 42.67
C THR A 910 -14.79 -48.89 43.07
N PHE A 911 -13.78 -48.07 43.39
CA PHE A 911 -12.47 -48.54 43.87
C PHE A 911 -12.58 -49.32 45.20
N VAL A 912 -13.34 -48.82 46.17
CA VAL A 912 -13.57 -49.48 47.47
C VAL A 912 -14.35 -50.79 47.29
N VAL A 913 -15.38 -50.82 46.43
CA VAL A 913 -16.16 -52.04 46.16
C VAL A 913 -15.34 -53.08 45.41
N THR A 914 -14.47 -52.69 44.48
CA THR A 914 -13.53 -53.62 43.82
C THR A 914 -12.43 -54.12 44.76
N TRP A 915 -11.96 -53.29 45.69
CA TRP A 915 -10.96 -53.69 46.69
C TRP A 915 -11.54 -54.68 47.70
N TRP A 916 -12.77 -54.46 48.17
CA TRP A 916 -13.48 -55.35 49.11
C TRP A 916 -13.92 -56.69 48.50
N LYS A 917 -13.98 -56.80 47.17
CA LYS A 917 -14.20 -58.08 46.47
C LYS A 917 -12.91 -58.84 46.16
N ALA A 918 -11.75 -58.21 46.32
CA ALA A 918 -10.43 -58.78 46.03
C ALA A 918 -9.64 -59.18 47.29
N THR A 919 -10.17 -58.86 48.48
CA THR A 919 -9.77 -59.35 49.81
C THR A 919 -10.86 -60.22 50.38
#